data_AF-A0A3A8QF44-F1
#
_entry.id   AF-A0A3A8QF44-F1
#
_cell.length_a   1.000
_cell.length_b   1.000
_cell.length_c   1.000
_cell.angle_alpha   90.00
_cell.angle_beta   90.00
_cell.angle_gamma   90.00
#
_symmetry.space_group_name_H-M   'P 1'
#
loop_
_entity.id
_entity.type
_entity.pdbx_description
1 polymer ?
#
loop_
_entity_poly.entity_id
_entity_poly.type
_entity_poly.pdbx_seq_one_letter_code
_entity_poly.pdbx_strand_id
1 'polypeptide(L)'
;MSQGRKELKSRRSRSAWLWGALLVCSSCSREPAPVEAPGAASTTQEEGGATSSLRELPFVDGLSVTGTFAQKLERPTPLGETTAVHVKLPPAVDPRLEGSLVRVVGTPEDPVVLFRSDTLAELGAIPSSPGPEFFTRFAQLADPERREASEPRGAGGESGEVTRETLLFNGRHPTARFEAPPLDARALRNGDLVAFDGCPLRPTSTQAQWDRTQIIRDPAVVLDPARTWDPCTGAGTKGGVWTFAHLMRQMAQGSGVSPETFVTHWLSRWLNDYQVNGDNVPARRKMYDEVIAPWAAASGTLSSLQQDATTGRWEVVLDRPLDLGIAPFRLLAIVNRVDLARGTGGGHGRLETAGELRFVFGLTRPSPWGRGGTEATCNLKPFTLIVEYGVPRTGCLNVILWAQQWAQLGTHASFDALYRARLTAMTESVVLRGRAPGKGNQNALNQLRTNEIALGGMAEGLPWELREFSLTDEDPGQGTDLPSNGLLRPHTLALTPDDATHDFRTDPDVDSFVRTLVKGGVAQPVQVPGQCTASFAVPSRVQGRPFLGGNSLVVPPTHWEALNVVPTDASEVCARKEFSINTCNGCHFKDTGTTDFSGVNNTAFTHISPTSGIPARLSKFLTGGGAGFMFLVPDAQFGPSVTSWPFADLLRRHQRLYDIAHCTVCGLFLGVDPGFLVQMETLAGVVPLDMPFGSWTPPFKVGPIRDVAVVKQLLELLPGFKADLRDMPLDFHRPPEVFVH
;
A
#
# COMPACT_ATOMS: atom_id res chain seq x y z
N MET A 1 2.16 74.21 -22.20
CA MET A 1 2.36 74.45 -20.75
C MET A 1 2.45 73.08 -20.07
N SER A 2 3.29 72.75 -19.09
CA SER A 2 4.59 73.28 -18.60
C SER A 2 5.10 72.31 -17.50
N GLN A 3 6.37 72.10 -17.17
CA GLN A 3 7.72 72.41 -17.72
C GLN A 3 8.71 71.46 -16.98
N GLY A 4 9.94 71.14 -17.43
CA GLY A 4 10.73 71.59 -18.58
C GLY A 4 12.14 70.91 -18.56
N ARG A 5 12.98 71.18 -19.58
CA ARG A 5 14.36 70.63 -19.69
C ARG A 5 15.41 71.46 -18.92
N LYS A 6 16.57 70.81 -18.64
CA LYS A 6 17.96 71.24 -18.95
C LYS A 6 18.84 69.96 -18.91
N GLU A 7 19.63 69.61 -19.94
CA GLU A 7 20.88 70.22 -20.45
C GLU A 7 22.06 70.15 -19.45
N LEU A 8 23.34 69.95 -19.83
CA LEU A 8 24.08 70.45 -21.02
C LEU A 8 25.14 69.48 -21.64
N LYS A 9 25.37 69.66 -22.95
CA LYS A 9 26.65 69.75 -23.73
C LYS A 9 27.91 69.06 -23.15
N SER A 10 28.62 68.11 -23.79
CA SER A 10 29.14 67.96 -25.18
C SER A 10 30.41 68.77 -25.55
N ARG A 11 31.46 68.10 -26.04
CA ARG A 11 32.46 68.63 -27.00
C ARG A 11 33.12 67.49 -27.83
N ARG A 12 33.77 67.82 -28.95
CA ARG A 12 34.26 66.88 -30.00
C ARG A 12 35.73 67.11 -30.38
N SER A 13 36.45 66.05 -30.73
CA SER A 13 37.50 65.97 -31.78
C SER A 13 37.81 64.48 -32.03
N ARG A 14 37.54 63.87 -33.21
CA ARG A 14 38.45 63.71 -34.38
C ARG A 14 39.83 63.15 -33.99
N SER A 15 40.29 61.96 -34.43
CA SER A 15 39.83 61.01 -35.49
C SER A 15 40.23 59.55 -35.09
N ALA A 16 40.26 58.45 -35.89
CA ALA A 16 40.22 58.23 -37.35
C ALA A 16 39.66 56.84 -37.80
N TRP A 17 40.36 56.14 -38.71
CA TRP A 17 40.04 54.90 -39.46
C TRP A 17 40.90 53.70 -38.96
N LEU A 18 40.72 52.41 -39.26
CA LEU A 18 39.99 51.64 -40.30
C LEU A 18 39.24 50.39 -39.73
N TRP A 19 38.26 49.86 -40.48
CA TRP A 19 37.77 48.45 -40.61
C TRP A 19 38.29 47.40 -39.61
N GLY A 20 37.48 46.58 -38.90
CA GLY A 20 36.36 45.70 -39.28
C GLY A 20 36.50 44.40 -38.42
N ALA A 21 35.54 43.51 -38.18
CA ALA A 21 34.22 43.22 -38.76
C ALA A 21 33.23 42.73 -37.65
N LEU A 22 31.89 42.93 -37.78
CA LEU A 22 30.84 41.91 -38.02
C LEU A 22 30.68 40.81 -36.92
N LEU A 23 29.49 40.44 -36.39
CA LEU A 23 28.05 40.70 -36.66
C LEU A 23 27.28 40.72 -35.30
N VAL A 24 26.36 41.67 -35.02
CA VAL A 24 24.89 41.69 -35.32
C VAL A 24 24.09 40.65 -34.49
N CYS A 25 23.13 41.01 -33.61
CA CYS A 25 21.86 41.77 -33.78
C CYS A 25 20.76 40.94 -34.50
N SER A 26 19.45 41.09 -34.25
CA SER A 26 18.67 41.92 -33.29
C SER A 26 17.23 41.36 -33.15
N SER A 27 16.47 41.84 -32.16
CA SER A 27 15.02 41.60 -32.02
C SER A 27 14.15 42.43 -32.99
N CYS A 28 12.87 42.06 -33.16
CA CYS A 28 11.71 42.99 -33.05
C CYS A 28 10.31 42.35 -33.24
N SER A 29 9.55 42.30 -32.14
CA SER A 29 8.14 42.74 -31.98
C SER A 29 7.00 42.30 -32.93
N ARG A 30 5.96 41.66 -32.34
CA ARG A 30 4.53 41.90 -32.62
C ARG A 30 3.65 41.43 -31.44
N GLU A 31 2.37 41.80 -31.44
CA GLU A 31 1.40 41.73 -30.31
C GLU A 31 0.04 41.16 -30.78
N PRO A 32 -0.95 40.81 -29.92
CA PRO A 32 -1.03 39.44 -29.38
C PRO A 32 -2.42 38.74 -29.54
N ALA A 33 -2.42 37.40 -29.62
CA ALA A 33 -3.56 36.50 -29.30
C ALA A 33 -3.12 35.02 -29.44
N PRO A 34 -3.86 34.04 -28.88
CA PRO A 34 -4.61 34.02 -27.61
C PRO A 34 -3.79 33.33 -26.50
N VAL A 35 -4.38 33.11 -25.31
CA VAL A 35 -3.71 32.31 -24.25
C VAL A 35 -4.01 30.83 -24.45
N GLU A 36 -3.09 30.10 -25.08
CA GLU A 36 -3.01 28.64 -24.90
C GLU A 36 -2.44 28.32 -23.50
N ALA A 37 -2.94 27.26 -22.88
CA ALA A 37 -2.46 26.83 -21.58
C ALA A 37 -1.05 26.19 -21.72
N PRO A 38 -0.04 26.62 -20.94
CA PRO A 38 1.29 26.06 -21.03
C PRO A 38 1.32 24.64 -20.42
N GLY A 39 1.18 23.63 -21.28
CA GLY A 39 1.56 22.26 -20.97
C GLY A 39 3.07 22.19 -20.76
N ALA A 40 3.50 22.28 -19.50
CA ALA A 40 4.91 22.30 -19.12
C ALA A 40 5.30 20.99 -18.41
N ALA A 41 6.07 20.13 -19.08
CA ALA A 41 6.68 18.97 -18.47
C ALA A 41 7.81 19.40 -17.52
N SER A 42 7.53 19.45 -16.22
CA SER A 42 8.51 19.79 -15.18
C SER A 42 9.33 18.57 -14.76
N THR A 43 10.18 18.06 -15.68
CA THR A 43 11.13 16.97 -15.42
C THR A 43 12.28 17.40 -14.50
N THR A 44 11.95 17.72 -13.25
CA THR A 44 12.90 17.80 -12.14
C THR A 44 13.22 16.36 -11.72
N GLN A 45 14.49 15.97 -11.89
CA GLN A 45 14.94 14.61 -11.63
C GLN A 45 14.91 14.31 -10.13
N GLU A 46 14.08 13.35 -9.71
CA GLU A 46 14.52 12.42 -8.67
C GLU A 46 15.79 11.74 -9.22
N GLU A 47 16.96 12.12 -8.69
CA GLU A 47 18.29 11.83 -9.27
C GLU A 47 18.70 10.35 -9.17
N GLY A 48 18.01 9.57 -8.36
CA GLY A 48 18.33 8.16 -8.09
C GLY A 48 17.90 7.14 -9.15
N GLY A 49 17.31 7.53 -10.29
CA GLY A 49 16.84 6.55 -11.28
C GLY A 49 16.42 7.09 -12.66
N ALA A 50 16.26 6.17 -13.61
CA ALA A 50 15.91 6.44 -15.00
C ALA A 50 14.44 6.08 -15.32
N THR A 51 13.94 6.45 -16.50
CA THR A 51 12.57 6.12 -16.94
C THR A 51 12.62 5.47 -18.32
N SER A 52 11.89 4.37 -18.50
CA SER A 52 11.85 3.52 -19.71
C SER A 52 10.40 3.26 -20.11
N SER A 53 10.13 2.97 -21.40
CA SER A 53 8.78 2.65 -21.86
C SER A 53 8.41 1.22 -21.51
N LEU A 54 7.16 1.01 -21.05
CA LEU A 54 6.62 -0.33 -20.80
C LEU A 54 6.60 -1.21 -22.05
N ARG A 55 6.64 -0.62 -23.26
CA ARG A 55 6.73 -1.35 -24.53
C ARG A 55 8.06 -2.09 -24.71
N GLU A 56 9.10 -1.73 -23.96
CA GLU A 56 10.40 -2.41 -23.94
C GLU A 56 10.34 -3.76 -23.21
N LEU A 57 9.31 -4.00 -22.39
CA LEU A 57 9.06 -5.31 -21.75
C LEU A 57 8.75 -6.39 -22.80
N PRO A 58 9.21 -7.64 -22.60
CA PRO A 58 8.91 -8.75 -23.48
C PRO A 58 7.41 -9.03 -23.54
N PHE A 59 6.91 -9.48 -24.69
CA PHE A 59 5.54 -9.98 -24.81
C PHE A 59 5.52 -11.49 -24.58
N VAL A 60 4.61 -11.99 -23.75
CA VAL A 60 4.44 -13.40 -23.40
C VAL A 60 3.00 -13.86 -23.65
N ASP A 61 2.82 -15.18 -23.76
CA ASP A 61 1.50 -15.78 -23.93
C ASP A 61 0.63 -15.66 -22.67
N GLY A 62 -0.67 -15.42 -22.85
CA GLY A 62 -1.61 -15.21 -21.74
C GLY A 62 -1.90 -16.48 -20.92
N LEU A 63 -1.84 -17.67 -21.52
CA LEU A 63 -2.04 -18.93 -20.81
C LEU A 63 -0.79 -19.30 -20.01
N SER A 64 0.42 -19.00 -20.50
CA SER A 64 1.68 -19.27 -19.77
C SER A 64 1.84 -18.47 -18.48
N VAL A 65 1.11 -17.35 -18.35
CA VAL A 65 1.06 -16.52 -17.12
C VAL A 65 -0.24 -16.69 -16.31
N THR A 66 -1.18 -17.53 -16.76
CA THR A 66 -2.42 -17.80 -16.04
C THR A 66 -2.14 -18.64 -14.80
N GLY A 67 -2.47 -18.09 -13.63
CA GLY A 67 -2.38 -18.76 -12.32
C GLY A 67 -3.73 -19.19 -11.73
N THR A 68 -4.87 -18.93 -12.39
CA THR A 68 -6.18 -19.47 -11.98
C THR A 68 -6.90 -20.14 -13.14
N PHE A 69 -7.28 -21.40 -12.95
CA PHE A 69 -8.18 -22.13 -13.84
C PHE A 69 -9.38 -22.68 -13.05
N ALA A 70 -10.48 -23.00 -13.73
CA ALA A 70 -11.51 -23.85 -13.15
C ALA A 70 -12.09 -24.80 -14.20
N GLN A 71 -12.57 -25.95 -13.73
CA GLN A 71 -13.29 -26.94 -14.53
C GLN A 71 -14.49 -27.47 -13.74
N LYS A 72 -15.59 -27.74 -14.43
CA LYS A 72 -16.79 -28.33 -13.84
C LYS A 72 -16.55 -29.83 -13.56
N LEU A 73 -16.99 -30.31 -12.41
CA LEU A 73 -16.89 -31.73 -12.04
C LEU A 73 -17.93 -32.57 -12.80
N GLU A 74 -17.58 -33.82 -13.15
CA GLU A 74 -18.54 -34.77 -13.74
C GLU A 74 -19.73 -35.04 -12.82
N ARG A 75 -19.49 -35.01 -11.50
CA ARG A 75 -20.46 -35.23 -10.43
C ARG A 75 -20.14 -34.29 -9.27
N PRO A 76 -21.13 -33.80 -8.51
CA PRO A 76 -20.84 -33.01 -7.32
C PRO A 76 -20.03 -33.80 -6.28
N THR A 77 -19.26 -33.10 -5.45
CA THR A 77 -18.60 -33.70 -4.27
C THR A 77 -19.65 -34.21 -3.26
N PRO A 78 -19.28 -35.03 -2.26
CA PRO A 78 -20.18 -35.39 -1.16
C PRO A 78 -20.70 -34.19 -0.36
N LEU A 79 -20.04 -33.04 -0.49
CA LEU A 79 -20.41 -31.75 0.10
C LEU A 79 -21.27 -30.87 -0.83
N GLY A 80 -21.51 -31.31 -2.06
CA GLY A 80 -22.35 -30.62 -3.05
C GLY A 80 -21.62 -29.57 -3.89
N GLU A 81 -20.29 -29.49 -3.83
CA GLU A 81 -19.50 -28.61 -4.70
C GLU A 81 -19.51 -29.15 -6.14
N THR A 82 -19.51 -28.27 -7.14
CA THR A 82 -19.73 -28.61 -8.56
C THR A 82 -18.55 -28.27 -9.47
N THR A 83 -17.54 -27.60 -8.94
CA THR A 83 -16.41 -27.05 -9.69
C THR A 83 -15.11 -27.29 -8.93
N ALA A 84 -14.05 -27.65 -9.65
CA ALA A 84 -12.68 -27.58 -9.16
C ALA A 84 -12.08 -26.23 -9.56
N VAL A 85 -11.56 -25.48 -8.58
CA VAL A 85 -10.84 -24.21 -8.78
C VAL A 85 -9.36 -24.47 -8.51
N HIS A 86 -8.54 -24.26 -9.53
CA HIS A 86 -7.10 -24.48 -9.52
C HIS A 86 -6.40 -23.14 -9.38
N VAL A 87 -5.56 -23.00 -8.35
CA VAL A 87 -4.64 -21.87 -8.21
C VAL A 87 -3.20 -22.35 -8.28
N LYS A 88 -2.39 -21.65 -9.08
CA LYS A 88 -0.93 -21.73 -9.02
C LYS A 88 -0.51 -21.07 -7.71
N LEU A 89 -0.03 -21.89 -6.79
CA LEU A 89 0.58 -21.39 -5.56
C LEU A 89 2.06 -21.07 -5.83
N PRO A 90 2.65 -20.10 -5.14
CA PRO A 90 4.11 -20.03 -5.08
C PRO A 90 4.69 -21.33 -4.47
N PRO A 91 6.00 -21.56 -4.58
CA PRO A 91 6.70 -22.51 -3.72
C PRO A 91 6.28 -22.33 -2.25
N ALA A 92 6.27 -23.42 -1.49
CA ALA A 92 5.99 -23.32 -0.06
C ALA A 92 7.08 -22.49 0.63
N VAL A 93 6.68 -21.64 1.57
CA VAL A 93 7.62 -20.79 2.31
C VAL A 93 8.57 -21.64 3.14
N ASP A 94 8.05 -22.74 3.70
CA ASP A 94 8.84 -23.78 4.34
C ASP A 94 9.29 -24.85 3.32
N PRO A 95 10.59 -24.96 2.99
CA PRO A 95 11.09 -25.96 2.03
C PRO A 95 10.87 -27.41 2.48
N ARG A 96 10.58 -27.66 3.76
CA ARG A 96 10.18 -29.00 4.22
C ARG A 96 8.88 -29.47 3.54
N LEU A 97 8.03 -28.54 3.10
CA LEU A 97 6.79 -28.80 2.38
C LEU A 97 6.99 -29.05 0.87
N GLU A 98 8.23 -29.01 0.36
CA GLU A 98 8.53 -29.29 -1.05
C GLU A 98 7.96 -30.66 -1.48
N GLY A 99 7.30 -30.69 -2.63
CA GLY A 99 6.66 -31.89 -3.17
C GLY A 99 5.45 -32.40 -2.38
N SER A 100 4.96 -31.67 -1.37
CA SER A 100 3.71 -32.01 -0.68
C SER A 100 2.52 -31.98 -1.65
N LEU A 101 1.66 -32.99 -1.55
CA LEU A 101 0.43 -33.15 -2.34
C LEU A 101 -0.77 -32.41 -1.73
N VAL A 102 -0.59 -31.87 -0.53
CA VAL A 102 -1.55 -30.98 0.16
C VAL A 102 -0.80 -29.73 0.63
N ARG A 103 -1.44 -28.57 0.54
CA ARG A 103 -1.00 -27.30 1.14
C ARG A 103 -2.16 -26.75 1.97
N VAL A 104 -1.88 -26.32 3.20
CA VAL A 104 -2.82 -25.57 4.04
C VAL A 104 -2.28 -24.15 4.16
N VAL A 105 -3.07 -23.16 3.75
CA VAL A 105 -2.72 -21.73 3.83
C VAL A 105 -3.76 -20.98 4.67
N GLY A 106 -3.37 -19.86 5.29
CA GLY A 106 -4.17 -19.24 6.35
C GLY A 106 -3.78 -19.75 7.73
N THR A 107 -4.50 -19.35 8.78
CA THR A 107 -4.15 -19.73 10.16
C THR A 107 -4.79 -21.07 10.54
N PRO A 108 -4.32 -21.76 11.60
CA PRO A 108 -4.96 -22.99 12.09
C PRO A 108 -6.43 -22.83 12.48
N GLU A 109 -6.85 -21.63 12.88
CA GLU A 109 -8.23 -21.27 13.23
C GLU A 109 -9.10 -20.95 11.99
N ASP A 110 -8.45 -20.67 10.85
CA ASP A 110 -9.09 -20.38 9.57
C ASP A 110 -8.32 -21.01 8.38
N PRO A 111 -8.32 -22.35 8.25
CA PRO A 111 -7.49 -23.04 7.27
C PRO A 111 -8.15 -23.14 5.89
N VAL A 112 -7.42 -22.73 4.86
CA VAL A 112 -7.72 -23.04 3.46
C VAL A 112 -6.86 -24.23 3.04
N VAL A 113 -7.49 -25.41 2.98
CA VAL A 113 -6.84 -26.64 2.49
C VAL A 113 -6.96 -26.71 0.96
N LEU A 114 -5.85 -27.00 0.28
CA LEU A 114 -5.81 -27.25 -1.17
C LEU A 114 -5.02 -28.54 -1.47
N PHE A 115 -5.46 -29.26 -2.51
CA PHE A 115 -4.89 -30.55 -2.93
C PHE A 115 -4.25 -30.44 -4.32
N ARG A 116 -3.08 -31.04 -4.54
CA ARG A 116 -2.34 -30.94 -5.80
C ARG A 116 -3.17 -31.45 -6.97
N SER A 117 -3.30 -30.65 -8.03
CA SER A 117 -4.23 -30.92 -9.13
C SER A 117 -3.94 -32.25 -9.84
N ASP A 118 -2.66 -32.55 -10.12
CA ASP A 118 -2.26 -33.83 -10.73
C ASP A 118 -2.74 -35.05 -9.91
N THR A 119 -2.60 -34.99 -8.58
CA THR A 119 -3.01 -36.07 -7.67
C THR A 119 -4.54 -36.23 -7.60
N LEU A 120 -5.30 -35.14 -7.70
CA LEU A 120 -6.75 -35.25 -7.81
C LEU A 120 -7.18 -35.87 -9.15
N ALA A 121 -6.47 -35.59 -10.25
CA ALA A 121 -6.75 -36.20 -11.55
C ALA A 121 -6.38 -37.70 -11.56
N GLU A 122 -5.24 -38.07 -10.96
CA GLU A 122 -4.83 -39.47 -10.73
C GLU A 122 -5.87 -40.25 -9.91
N LEU A 123 -6.45 -39.62 -8.89
CA LEU A 123 -7.51 -40.19 -8.05
C LEU A 123 -8.90 -40.19 -8.71
N GLY A 124 -9.07 -39.61 -9.91
CA GLY A 124 -10.36 -39.46 -10.58
C GLY A 124 -11.33 -38.51 -9.87
N ALA A 125 -10.82 -37.62 -9.01
CA ALA A 125 -11.61 -36.61 -8.29
C ALA A 125 -11.88 -35.35 -9.12
N ILE A 126 -11.10 -35.13 -10.20
CA ILE A 126 -11.29 -34.07 -11.20
C ILE A 126 -11.03 -34.63 -12.62
N PRO A 127 -11.60 -34.05 -13.69
CA PRO A 127 -11.38 -34.53 -15.06
C PRO A 127 -9.93 -34.40 -15.59
N SER A 128 -9.24 -33.32 -15.24
CA SER A 128 -7.90 -32.98 -15.79
C SER A 128 -7.07 -32.13 -14.82
N SER A 129 -5.80 -31.87 -15.13
CA SER A 129 -4.96 -30.95 -14.33
C SER A 129 -4.31 -29.88 -15.23
N PRO A 130 -4.25 -28.60 -14.81
CA PRO A 130 -3.42 -27.58 -15.45
C PRO A 130 -1.90 -27.81 -15.24
N GLY A 131 -1.50 -28.67 -14.30
CA GLY A 131 -0.10 -29.10 -14.12
C GLY A 131 0.42 -29.05 -12.68
N PRO A 132 1.72 -29.38 -12.48
CA PRO A 132 2.28 -29.75 -11.17
C PRO A 132 2.45 -28.60 -10.18
N GLU A 133 2.31 -27.34 -10.62
CA GLU A 133 2.38 -26.14 -9.77
C GLU A 133 1.01 -25.75 -9.17
N PHE A 134 -0.07 -26.38 -9.63
CA PHE A 134 -1.44 -26.01 -9.27
C PHE A 134 -1.98 -26.86 -8.11
N PHE A 135 -2.66 -26.17 -7.20
CA PHE A 135 -3.41 -26.77 -6.11
C PHE A 135 -4.88 -26.40 -6.25
N THR A 136 -5.75 -27.32 -5.86
CA THR A 136 -7.18 -27.30 -6.13
C THR A 136 -7.95 -27.15 -4.83
N ARG A 137 -9.02 -26.34 -4.88
CA ARG A 137 -10.11 -26.36 -3.90
C ARG A 137 -11.44 -26.52 -4.64
N PHE A 138 -12.39 -27.22 -4.04
CA PHE A 138 -13.72 -27.39 -4.61
C PHE A 138 -14.62 -26.19 -4.27
N ALA A 139 -15.60 -25.93 -5.14
CA ALA A 139 -16.48 -24.77 -5.06
C ALA A 139 -17.86 -25.01 -5.72
N GLN A 140 -18.82 -24.15 -5.41
CA GLN A 140 -19.95 -23.87 -6.28
C GLN A 140 -19.76 -22.48 -6.91
N LEU A 141 -19.67 -22.37 -8.24
CA LEU A 141 -19.63 -21.05 -8.88
C LEU A 141 -21.01 -20.42 -8.87
N ALA A 142 -21.09 -19.16 -8.42
CA ALA A 142 -22.36 -18.47 -8.30
C ALA A 142 -22.89 -17.98 -9.66
N ASP A 143 -22.01 -17.41 -10.50
CA ASP A 143 -22.41 -16.76 -11.77
C ASP A 143 -21.21 -16.52 -12.72
N PRO A 144 -20.78 -17.52 -13.53
CA PRO A 144 -19.74 -17.32 -14.53
C PRO A 144 -20.26 -16.57 -15.78
N GLU A 145 -21.56 -16.67 -16.09
CA GLU A 145 -22.17 -16.06 -17.28
C GLU A 145 -22.27 -14.53 -17.14
N ARG A 146 -22.43 -14.02 -15.92
CA ARG A 146 -22.29 -12.58 -15.63
C ARG A 146 -20.93 -12.02 -15.99
N ARG A 147 -19.83 -12.78 -15.84
CA ARG A 147 -18.49 -12.32 -16.25
C ARG A 147 -18.41 -12.20 -17.77
N GLU A 148 -18.81 -13.25 -18.48
CA GLU A 148 -18.94 -13.26 -19.95
C GLU A 148 -19.81 -12.08 -20.44
N ALA A 149 -20.86 -11.73 -19.70
CA ALA A 149 -21.72 -10.58 -19.98
C ALA A 149 -21.20 -9.20 -19.49
N SER A 150 -20.24 -9.14 -18.56
CA SER A 150 -19.66 -7.89 -18.03
C SER A 150 -18.35 -7.48 -18.69
N GLU A 151 -17.57 -8.42 -19.22
CA GLU A 151 -16.33 -8.15 -19.96
C GLU A 151 -16.53 -7.12 -21.11
N PRO A 152 -17.58 -7.19 -21.95
CA PRO A 152 -17.83 -6.15 -22.96
C PRO A 152 -18.39 -4.84 -22.37
N ARG A 153 -19.14 -4.92 -21.27
CA ARG A 153 -19.89 -3.77 -20.71
C ARG A 153 -19.02 -2.84 -19.87
N GLY A 154 -18.00 -3.36 -19.18
CA GLY A 154 -16.99 -2.53 -18.51
C GLY A 154 -16.06 -1.80 -19.49
N ALA A 155 -16.00 -2.25 -20.74
CA ALA A 155 -15.11 -1.76 -21.79
C ALA A 155 -15.82 -0.95 -22.90
N GLY A 156 -17.08 -0.55 -22.70
CA GLY A 156 -17.90 0.16 -23.70
C GLY A 156 -17.50 1.61 -24.03
N GLY A 157 -16.27 2.04 -23.72
CA GLY A 157 -15.76 3.39 -23.97
C GLY A 157 -16.12 4.45 -22.92
N GLU A 158 -17.07 4.19 -22.01
CA GLU A 158 -17.48 5.14 -20.95
C GLU A 158 -16.34 5.53 -19.99
N SER A 159 -15.32 4.68 -19.85
CA SER A 159 -14.12 4.89 -19.03
C SER A 159 -12.92 5.47 -19.81
N GLY A 160 -13.11 5.79 -21.10
CA GLY A 160 -12.07 6.17 -22.05
C GLY A 160 -11.68 5.06 -23.03
N GLU A 161 -10.54 5.23 -23.70
CA GLU A 161 -9.94 4.23 -24.59
C GLU A 161 -9.67 2.90 -23.84
N VAL A 162 -9.71 1.78 -24.57
CA VAL A 162 -9.52 0.43 -24.02
C VAL A 162 -8.38 -0.32 -24.70
N THR A 163 -7.72 -1.18 -23.94
CA THR A 163 -6.60 -2.02 -24.37
C THR A 163 -6.83 -3.48 -24.00
N ARG A 164 -6.30 -4.40 -24.82
CA ARG A 164 -6.15 -5.83 -24.48
C ARG A 164 -4.81 -6.12 -23.79
N GLU A 165 -3.80 -5.32 -24.11
CA GLU A 165 -2.47 -5.43 -23.51
C GLU A 165 -2.54 -5.08 -22.02
N THR A 166 -2.13 -6.03 -21.20
CA THR A 166 -1.92 -5.88 -19.76
C THR A 166 -0.47 -6.23 -19.41
N LEU A 167 -0.06 -5.96 -18.17
CA LEU A 167 1.27 -6.32 -17.68
C LEU A 167 1.20 -7.56 -16.79
N LEU A 168 2.24 -8.38 -16.88
CA LEU A 168 2.63 -9.23 -15.77
C LEU A 168 3.43 -8.40 -14.78
N PHE A 169 3.00 -8.41 -13.52
CA PHE A 169 3.81 -7.99 -12.38
C PHE A 169 4.30 -9.23 -11.63
N ASN A 170 5.47 -9.13 -11.02
CA ASN A 170 5.93 -10.06 -9.99
C ASN A 170 6.24 -9.20 -8.76
N GLY A 171 5.40 -9.30 -7.72
CA GLY A 171 5.39 -8.34 -6.62
C GLY A 171 5.17 -6.91 -7.12
N ARG A 172 6.14 -6.03 -6.87
CA ARG A 172 6.07 -4.60 -7.26
C ARG A 172 6.65 -4.31 -8.66
N HIS A 173 7.27 -5.30 -9.31
CA HIS A 173 8.03 -5.12 -10.55
C HIS A 173 7.20 -5.50 -11.78
N PRO A 174 7.05 -4.64 -12.81
CA PRO A 174 6.50 -5.05 -14.10
C PRO A 174 7.56 -5.82 -14.91
N THR A 175 7.17 -6.95 -15.51
CA THR A 175 8.14 -7.95 -16.02
C THR A 175 7.89 -8.37 -17.47
N ALA A 176 6.62 -8.38 -17.91
CA ALA A 176 6.22 -8.70 -19.28
C ALA A 176 4.89 -8.01 -19.65
N ARG A 177 4.55 -8.03 -20.95
CA ARG A 177 3.25 -7.66 -21.52
C ARG A 177 2.54 -8.93 -22.00
N PHE A 178 1.21 -8.99 -21.90
CA PHE A 178 0.41 -10.08 -22.47
C PHE A 178 -1.01 -9.60 -22.82
N GLU A 179 -1.74 -10.37 -23.63
CA GLU A 179 -3.22 -10.28 -23.72
C GLU A 179 -3.83 -11.38 -22.85
N ALA A 180 -4.72 -11.03 -21.92
CA ALA A 180 -5.38 -12.01 -21.06
C ALA A 180 -6.42 -12.83 -21.86
N PRO A 181 -6.57 -14.14 -21.60
CA PRO A 181 -7.54 -14.96 -22.31
C PRO A 181 -8.98 -14.55 -21.94
N PRO A 182 -9.93 -14.55 -22.90
CA PRO A 182 -11.35 -14.36 -22.60
C PRO A 182 -11.93 -15.57 -21.88
N LEU A 183 -12.97 -15.36 -21.06
CA LEU A 183 -13.69 -16.46 -20.42
C LEU A 183 -14.55 -17.22 -21.44
N ASP A 184 -14.24 -18.49 -21.70
CA ASP A 184 -15.18 -19.39 -22.39
C ASP A 184 -16.10 -20.11 -21.38
N ALA A 185 -17.23 -19.48 -21.06
CA ALA A 185 -18.22 -20.10 -20.18
C ALA A 185 -18.90 -21.32 -20.82
N ARG A 186 -18.84 -21.50 -22.15
CA ARG A 186 -19.38 -22.70 -22.82
C ARG A 186 -18.47 -23.90 -22.58
N ALA A 187 -17.16 -23.72 -22.75
CA ALA A 187 -16.16 -24.73 -22.41
C ALA A 187 -16.30 -25.16 -20.92
N LEU A 188 -16.41 -24.19 -20.02
CA LEU A 188 -16.66 -24.45 -18.59
C LEU A 188 -17.94 -25.26 -18.33
N ARG A 189 -19.05 -24.95 -19.03
CA ARG A 189 -20.32 -25.70 -18.94
C ARG A 189 -20.20 -27.14 -19.46
N ASN A 190 -19.34 -27.39 -20.45
CA ASN A 190 -19.06 -28.72 -20.98
C ASN A 190 -18.25 -29.59 -20.00
N GLY A 191 -17.38 -28.97 -19.19
CA GLY A 191 -16.40 -29.67 -18.35
C GLY A 191 -14.94 -29.36 -18.69
N ASP A 192 -14.70 -28.51 -19.69
CA ASP A 192 -13.35 -28.14 -20.12
C ASP A 192 -12.64 -27.28 -19.06
N LEU A 193 -11.31 -27.30 -19.09
CA LEU A 193 -10.43 -26.52 -18.20
C LEU A 193 -10.26 -25.09 -18.74
N VAL A 194 -10.83 -24.10 -18.04
CA VAL A 194 -10.91 -22.70 -18.51
C VAL A 194 -10.08 -21.78 -17.61
N ALA A 195 -9.41 -20.79 -18.21
CA ALA A 195 -8.63 -19.76 -17.53
C ALA A 195 -9.53 -18.66 -16.92
N PHE A 196 -9.15 -18.14 -15.74
CA PHE A 196 -9.91 -17.12 -15.02
C PHE A 196 -9.08 -15.86 -14.68
N ASP A 197 -7.81 -15.75 -15.08
CA ASP A 197 -6.97 -14.60 -14.72
C ASP A 197 -7.19 -13.37 -15.61
N GLY A 198 -7.59 -12.27 -14.98
CA GLY A 198 -7.60 -10.93 -15.55
C GLY A 198 -8.72 -10.62 -16.55
N CYS A 199 -8.88 -9.34 -16.86
CA CYS A 199 -9.71 -8.83 -17.95
C CYS A 199 -9.01 -8.94 -19.32
N PRO A 200 -9.64 -9.52 -20.35
CA PRO A 200 -9.15 -9.54 -21.74
C PRO A 200 -9.26 -8.18 -22.44
N LEU A 201 -10.07 -7.26 -21.90
CA LEU A 201 -10.23 -5.89 -22.38
C LEU A 201 -10.46 -4.98 -21.16
N ARG A 202 -9.68 -3.91 -21.04
CA ARG A 202 -9.69 -3.00 -19.87
C ARG A 202 -9.43 -1.54 -20.29
N PRO A 203 -9.89 -0.53 -19.53
CA PRO A 203 -9.57 0.86 -19.82
C PRO A 203 -8.05 1.11 -19.82
N THR A 204 -7.56 1.76 -20.88
CA THR A 204 -6.16 2.16 -21.06
C THR A 204 -5.76 3.08 -19.92
N SER A 205 -4.75 2.68 -19.14
CA SER A 205 -4.29 3.38 -17.95
C SER A 205 -3.81 4.79 -18.27
N THR A 206 -4.38 5.80 -17.62
CA THR A 206 -4.01 7.21 -17.78
C THR A 206 -3.87 7.92 -16.44
N GLN A 207 -3.04 8.97 -16.40
CA GLN A 207 -2.87 9.83 -15.23
C GLN A 207 -4.23 10.36 -14.71
N ALA A 208 -5.14 10.74 -15.61
CA ALA A 208 -6.47 11.25 -15.27
C ALA A 208 -7.38 10.19 -14.60
N GLN A 209 -7.22 8.90 -14.92
CA GLN A 209 -7.90 7.82 -14.20
C GLN A 209 -7.25 7.57 -12.83
N TRP A 210 -5.91 7.65 -12.72
CA TRP A 210 -5.22 7.52 -11.42
C TRP A 210 -5.65 8.61 -10.43
N ASP A 211 -5.70 9.87 -10.89
CA ASP A 211 -6.15 11.02 -10.10
C ASP A 211 -7.66 10.96 -9.76
N ARG A 212 -8.46 10.13 -10.45
CA ARG A 212 -9.90 9.88 -10.17
C ARG A 212 -10.22 8.59 -9.41
N THR A 213 -9.34 7.59 -9.39
CA THR A 213 -9.68 6.23 -8.90
C THR A 213 -8.65 5.59 -7.96
N GLN A 214 -7.43 6.15 -7.88
CA GLN A 214 -6.31 5.58 -7.13
C GLN A 214 -5.80 6.54 -6.04
N ILE A 215 -5.39 7.75 -6.42
CA ILE A 215 -4.87 8.78 -5.50
C ILE A 215 -5.54 10.11 -5.85
N ILE A 216 -6.66 10.39 -5.20
CA ILE A 216 -7.48 11.57 -5.47
C ILE A 216 -6.90 12.76 -4.71
N ARG A 217 -6.23 13.64 -5.45
CA ARG A 217 -5.44 14.77 -4.95
C ARG A 217 -5.79 16.12 -5.60
N ASP A 218 -6.82 16.14 -6.45
CA ASP A 218 -7.25 17.31 -7.22
C ASP A 218 -7.77 18.44 -6.30
N PRO A 219 -7.46 19.73 -6.57
CA PRO A 219 -7.91 20.85 -5.75
C PRO A 219 -9.42 20.89 -5.52
N ALA A 220 -10.24 20.51 -6.50
CA ALA A 220 -11.69 20.52 -6.38
C ALA A 220 -12.21 19.48 -5.37
N VAL A 221 -11.40 18.48 -5.00
CA VAL A 221 -11.70 17.48 -3.96
C VAL A 221 -11.04 17.87 -2.64
N VAL A 222 -9.72 18.08 -2.63
CA VAL A 222 -8.97 18.26 -1.37
C VAL A 222 -9.13 19.66 -0.75
N LEU A 223 -9.61 20.63 -1.55
CA LEU A 223 -10.06 21.95 -1.08
C LEU A 223 -11.58 22.15 -1.28
N ASP A 224 -12.38 21.07 -1.35
CA ASP A 224 -13.85 21.20 -1.48
C ASP A 224 -14.45 21.90 -0.24
N PRO A 225 -15.05 23.10 -0.39
CA PRO A 225 -15.39 23.93 0.75
C PRO A 225 -16.54 23.39 1.61
N ALA A 226 -17.26 22.35 1.17
CA ALA A 226 -18.31 21.70 1.94
C ALA A 226 -17.81 20.47 2.73
N ARG A 227 -16.62 19.94 2.42
CA ARG A 227 -16.12 18.65 2.92
C ARG A 227 -14.75 18.73 3.58
N THR A 228 -13.89 19.65 3.16
CA THR A 228 -12.59 19.92 3.77
C THR A 228 -12.60 21.30 4.45
N TRP A 229 -11.55 21.55 5.22
CA TRP A 229 -11.19 22.85 5.75
C TRP A 229 -9.69 23.01 5.58
N ASP A 230 -9.27 24.17 5.10
CA ASP A 230 -7.87 24.45 4.79
C ASP A 230 -7.23 25.36 5.85
N PRO A 231 -6.20 24.89 6.61
CA PRO A 231 -5.47 25.75 7.54
C PRO A 231 -4.71 26.89 6.86
N CYS A 232 -4.30 26.76 5.58
CA CYS A 232 -3.53 27.79 4.89
C CYS A 232 -4.30 29.11 4.71
N THR A 233 -5.59 29.03 4.39
CA THR A 233 -6.46 30.17 4.03
C THR A 233 -7.69 30.33 4.93
N GLY A 234 -7.99 29.31 5.74
CA GLY A 234 -9.20 29.23 6.56
C GLY A 234 -10.47 28.95 5.75
N ALA A 235 -10.33 28.58 4.48
CA ALA A 235 -11.44 28.24 3.60
C ALA A 235 -12.09 26.89 3.96
N GLY A 236 -13.34 26.72 3.55
CA GLY A 236 -14.10 25.48 3.73
C GLY A 236 -14.81 25.34 5.09
N THR A 237 -15.20 24.11 5.41
CA THR A 237 -16.11 23.78 6.52
C THR A 237 -15.35 23.10 7.65
N LYS A 238 -15.16 23.83 8.77
CA LYS A 238 -14.57 23.28 10.01
C LYS A 238 -15.25 21.96 10.39
N GLY A 239 -14.48 20.86 10.42
CA GLY A 239 -15.02 19.54 10.77
C GLY A 239 -15.81 18.82 9.66
N GLY A 240 -15.70 19.25 8.40
CA GLY A 240 -16.26 18.53 7.25
C GLY A 240 -15.73 17.09 7.12
N VAL A 241 -16.48 16.24 6.41
CA VAL A 241 -16.29 14.78 6.32
C VAL A 241 -14.88 14.29 5.94
N TRP A 242 -14.08 15.10 5.25
CA TRP A 242 -12.73 14.75 4.82
C TRP A 242 -11.64 15.50 5.60
N THR A 243 -11.97 16.14 6.72
CA THR A 243 -11.01 16.78 7.63
C THR A 243 -10.45 15.79 8.64
N PHE A 244 -9.19 16.01 9.07
CA PHE A 244 -8.60 15.34 10.24
C PHE A 244 -9.54 15.38 11.45
N ALA A 245 -10.19 16.52 11.67
CA ALA A 245 -11.15 16.74 12.74
C ALA A 245 -12.34 15.75 12.72
N HIS A 246 -12.91 15.46 11.55
CA HIS A 246 -13.96 14.46 11.42
C HIS A 246 -13.41 13.07 11.72
N LEU A 247 -12.30 12.67 11.09
CA LEU A 247 -11.73 11.33 11.24
C LEU A 247 -11.40 11.01 12.70
N MET A 248 -10.73 11.93 13.41
CA MET A 248 -10.42 11.76 14.83
C MET A 248 -11.67 11.77 15.72
N ARG A 249 -12.72 12.52 15.36
CA ARG A 249 -14.04 12.46 16.03
C ARG A 249 -14.75 11.12 15.83
N GLN A 250 -14.61 10.45 14.68
CA GLN A 250 -15.12 9.09 14.49
C GLN A 250 -14.27 8.04 15.21
N MET A 251 -12.95 8.25 15.26
CA MET A 251 -12.00 7.34 15.90
C MET A 251 -12.10 7.37 17.43
N ALA A 252 -12.38 8.53 18.03
CA ALA A 252 -12.49 8.70 19.48
C ALA A 252 -13.84 8.21 20.07
N GLN A 253 -14.89 8.03 19.27
CA GLN A 253 -16.22 7.64 19.77
C GLN A 253 -16.24 6.21 20.31
N GLY A 254 -16.23 6.06 21.64
CA GLY A 254 -16.09 4.77 22.32
C GLY A 254 -14.78 4.60 23.09
N SER A 255 -13.85 5.56 22.96
CA SER A 255 -12.61 5.62 23.74
C SER A 255 -12.80 5.90 25.24
N GLY A 256 -14.00 6.33 25.65
CA GLY A 256 -14.28 6.82 27.01
C GLY A 256 -13.90 8.29 27.26
N VAL A 257 -13.23 8.96 26.32
CA VAL A 257 -12.85 10.38 26.42
C VAL A 257 -13.45 11.24 25.30
N SER A 258 -13.32 12.57 25.41
CA SER A 258 -13.67 13.48 24.32
C SER A 258 -12.69 13.35 23.13
N PRO A 259 -13.11 13.67 21.90
CA PRO A 259 -12.21 13.74 20.74
C PRO A 259 -11.00 14.66 20.95
N GLU A 260 -11.20 15.77 21.65
CA GLU A 260 -10.16 16.75 21.94
C GLU A 260 -9.11 16.18 22.93
N THR A 261 -9.54 15.45 23.97
CA THR A 261 -8.65 14.72 24.89
C THR A 261 -7.95 13.56 24.19
N PHE A 262 -8.65 12.83 23.33
CA PHE A 262 -8.09 11.73 22.52
C PHE A 262 -6.93 12.21 21.62
N VAL A 263 -7.13 13.31 20.89
CA VAL A 263 -6.09 13.91 20.05
C VAL A 263 -4.94 14.47 20.89
N THR A 264 -5.24 15.16 21.99
CA THR A 264 -4.19 15.72 22.87
C THR A 264 -3.30 14.61 23.46
N HIS A 265 -3.90 13.51 23.93
CA HIS A 265 -3.15 12.36 24.45
C HIS A 265 -2.29 11.68 23.38
N TRP A 266 -2.78 11.58 22.14
CA TRP A 266 -2.00 11.06 21.02
C TRP A 266 -0.80 11.98 20.68
N LEU A 267 -1.00 13.30 20.59
CA LEU A 267 0.09 14.25 20.36
C LEU A 267 1.12 14.27 21.52
N SER A 268 0.69 14.02 22.75
CA SER A 268 1.58 13.89 23.91
C SER A 268 2.55 12.70 23.84
N ARG A 269 2.36 11.74 22.90
CA ARG A 269 3.28 10.60 22.71
C ARG A 269 4.70 11.02 22.34
N TRP A 270 4.89 12.16 21.68
CA TRP A 270 6.22 12.65 21.28
C TRP A 270 6.97 13.43 22.38
N LEU A 271 6.33 13.73 23.52
CA LEU A 271 6.93 14.58 24.56
C LEU A 271 7.93 13.82 25.45
N ASN A 272 7.80 12.49 25.48
CA ASN A 272 8.57 11.58 26.31
C ASN A 272 8.91 10.33 25.52
N ASP A 273 10.07 9.78 25.80
CA ASP A 273 10.49 8.45 25.34
C ASP A 273 9.48 7.39 25.80
N TYR A 274 9.31 6.34 25.00
CA TYR A 274 8.51 5.17 25.35
C TYR A 274 9.05 3.91 24.65
N GLN A 275 8.72 2.74 25.17
CA GLN A 275 9.11 1.47 24.56
C GLN A 275 7.98 0.78 23.81
N VAL A 276 8.34 0.09 22.73
CA VAL A 276 7.48 -0.77 21.89
C VAL A 276 8.30 -2.02 21.54
N ASN A 277 7.80 -3.22 21.86
CA ASN A 277 8.52 -4.52 21.78
C ASN A 277 9.86 -4.64 22.56
N GLY A 278 10.46 -3.53 22.99
CA GLY A 278 11.74 -3.42 23.69
C GLY A 278 12.63 -2.30 23.12
N ASP A 279 12.41 -1.92 21.87
CA ASP A 279 12.94 -0.70 21.24
C ASP A 279 12.51 0.53 22.07
N ASN A 280 13.37 1.55 22.15
CA ASN A 280 13.15 2.79 22.88
C ASN A 280 12.98 3.97 21.91
N VAL A 281 11.72 4.25 21.58
CA VAL A 281 11.32 5.34 20.69
C VAL A 281 11.56 6.70 21.38
N PRO A 282 12.48 7.56 20.90
CA PRO A 282 12.86 8.80 21.61
C PRO A 282 11.79 9.90 21.59
N ALA A 283 11.87 10.86 22.52
CA ALA A 283 11.05 12.07 22.49
C ALA A 283 11.44 13.05 21.36
N ARG A 284 10.45 13.61 20.66
CA ARG A 284 10.58 14.73 19.71
C ARG A 284 9.74 15.92 20.17
N ARG A 285 10.24 16.62 21.19
CA ARG A 285 9.47 17.61 21.98
C ARG A 285 8.97 18.82 21.18
N LYS A 286 9.53 19.10 19.99
CA LYS A 286 9.00 20.05 19.00
C LYS A 286 7.55 19.78 18.56
N MET A 287 6.98 18.61 18.86
CA MET A 287 5.53 18.42 18.77
C MET A 287 4.77 19.53 19.54
N TYR A 288 5.35 20.03 20.64
CA TYR A 288 4.86 21.22 21.31
C TYR A 288 4.99 22.48 20.44
N ASP A 289 6.20 22.81 19.98
CA ASP A 289 6.49 24.11 19.35
C ASP A 289 6.00 24.27 17.91
N GLU A 290 6.00 23.19 17.10
CA GLU A 290 5.54 23.21 15.71
C GLU A 290 4.04 22.93 15.56
N VAL A 291 3.43 22.16 16.48
CA VAL A 291 2.03 21.69 16.36
C VAL A 291 1.13 22.19 17.49
N ILE A 292 1.37 21.77 18.74
CA ILE A 292 0.42 21.96 19.85
C ILE A 292 0.29 23.44 20.23
N ALA A 293 1.39 24.15 20.51
CA ALA A 293 1.34 25.53 20.98
C ALA A 293 0.84 26.53 19.92
N PRO A 294 1.25 26.45 18.63
CA PRO A 294 0.65 27.28 17.58
C PRO A 294 -0.85 27.05 17.42
N TRP A 295 -1.30 25.79 17.48
CA TRP A 295 -2.71 25.45 17.35
C TRP A 295 -3.52 25.81 18.61
N ALA A 296 -2.95 25.69 19.81
CA ALA A 296 -3.56 26.20 21.04
C ALA A 296 -3.78 27.71 20.95
N ALA A 297 -2.75 28.48 20.58
CA ALA A 297 -2.87 29.92 20.37
C ALA A 297 -3.93 30.27 19.31
N ALA A 298 -3.98 29.56 18.19
CA ALA A 298 -5.02 29.71 17.17
C ALA A 298 -6.43 29.32 17.66
N SER A 299 -6.53 28.39 18.60
CA SER A 299 -7.77 28.02 19.31
C SER A 299 -8.15 29.02 20.40
N GLY A 300 -7.38 30.11 20.58
CA GLY A 300 -7.54 31.05 21.69
C GLY A 300 -7.30 30.40 23.07
N THR A 301 -6.52 29.32 23.12
CA THR A 301 -6.20 28.49 24.29
C THR A 301 -4.79 28.81 24.77
N LEU A 302 -4.60 28.89 26.08
CA LEU A 302 -3.29 28.99 26.71
C LEU A 302 -2.72 27.58 26.88
N SER A 303 -1.53 27.34 26.33
CA SER A 303 -0.77 26.11 26.50
C SER A 303 0.53 26.34 27.26
N SER A 304 0.96 25.34 28.02
CA SER A 304 2.31 25.25 28.57
C SER A 304 2.79 23.80 28.53
N LEU A 305 4.08 23.61 28.23
CA LEU A 305 4.75 22.34 28.44
C LEU A 305 5.37 22.36 29.83
N GLN A 306 4.95 21.45 30.71
CA GLN A 306 5.41 21.37 32.09
C GLN A 306 6.06 20.01 32.33
N GLN A 307 7.00 19.93 33.28
CA GLN A 307 7.53 18.64 33.74
C GLN A 307 6.85 18.29 35.06
N ASP A 308 6.16 17.15 35.11
CA ASP A 308 5.60 16.65 36.37
C ASP A 308 6.74 16.27 37.32
N ALA A 309 6.69 16.83 38.53
CA ALA A 309 7.74 16.70 39.53
C ALA A 309 7.80 15.31 40.20
N THR A 310 6.80 14.46 39.97
CA THR A 310 6.70 13.13 40.60
C THR A 310 7.26 12.03 39.68
N THR A 311 6.95 12.12 38.39
CA THR A 311 7.28 11.14 37.35
C THR A 311 8.44 11.59 36.45
N GLY A 312 8.80 12.88 36.50
CA GLY A 312 9.79 13.50 35.62
C GLY A 312 9.33 13.64 34.15
N ARG A 313 8.07 13.34 33.83
CA ARG A 313 7.56 13.35 32.45
C ARG A 313 7.10 14.74 32.03
N TRP A 314 7.23 15.02 30.74
CA TRP A 314 6.74 16.24 30.11
C TRP A 314 5.25 16.09 29.73
N GLU A 315 4.43 17.02 30.21
CA GLU A 315 2.99 17.04 29.99
C GLU A 315 2.55 18.38 29.41
N VAL A 316 1.53 18.33 28.55
CA VAL A 316 0.89 19.52 27.99
C VAL A 316 -0.30 19.92 28.87
N VAL A 317 -0.17 21.08 29.50
CA VAL A 317 -1.25 21.71 30.25
C VAL A 317 -1.91 22.76 29.35
N LEU A 318 -3.22 22.63 29.15
CA LEU A 318 -4.06 23.57 28.41
C LEU A 318 -5.13 24.16 29.35
N ASP A 319 -5.46 25.44 29.21
CA ASP A 319 -6.60 26.02 29.96
C ASP A 319 -7.96 25.54 29.43
N ARG A 320 -8.03 25.20 28.14
CA ARG A 320 -9.20 24.72 27.40
C ARG A 320 -8.79 23.70 26.32
N PRO A 321 -9.73 22.90 25.78
CA PRO A 321 -9.42 21.96 24.70
C PRO A 321 -9.06 22.66 23.38
N LEU A 322 -8.22 22.02 22.56
CA LEU A 322 -7.89 22.46 21.20
C LEU A 322 -9.12 22.44 20.28
N ASP A 323 -9.33 23.45 19.43
CA ASP A 323 -10.39 23.41 18.41
C ASP A 323 -9.98 22.48 17.26
N LEU A 324 -10.44 21.22 17.29
CA LEU A 324 -10.24 20.26 16.19
C LEU A 324 -10.68 20.84 14.84
N GLY A 325 -11.69 21.71 14.82
CA GLY A 325 -12.18 22.35 13.60
C GLY A 325 -11.17 23.24 12.89
N ILE A 326 -10.01 23.57 13.51
CA ILE A 326 -8.91 24.32 12.89
C ILE A 326 -7.55 23.61 12.94
N ALA A 327 -7.53 22.29 13.12
CA ALA A 327 -6.30 21.52 13.24
C ALA A 327 -5.35 21.70 12.03
N PRO A 328 -4.01 21.74 12.23
CA PRO A 328 -3.02 22.12 11.21
C PRO A 328 -2.80 21.10 10.07
N PHE A 329 -3.68 20.12 9.91
CA PHE A 329 -3.53 19.00 8.97
C PHE A 329 -4.37 19.23 7.70
N ARG A 330 -3.73 19.72 6.64
CA ARG A 330 -4.37 19.93 5.32
C ARG A 330 -4.43 18.61 4.56
N LEU A 331 -5.57 18.29 3.95
CA LEU A 331 -5.72 17.09 3.13
C LEU A 331 -4.87 17.20 1.85
N LEU A 332 -4.09 16.17 1.56
CA LEU A 332 -3.26 16.05 0.35
C LEU A 332 -3.84 15.05 -0.64
N ALA A 333 -4.37 13.92 -0.14
CA ALA A 333 -4.99 12.89 -0.98
C ALA A 333 -5.99 12.00 -0.22
N ILE A 334 -6.96 11.47 -0.96
CA ILE A 334 -7.77 10.30 -0.59
C ILE A 334 -7.32 9.14 -1.48
N VAL A 335 -6.88 8.02 -0.88
CA VAL A 335 -6.22 6.92 -1.57
C VAL A 335 -7.04 5.64 -1.50
N ASN A 336 -7.23 5.01 -2.65
CA ASN A 336 -7.80 3.68 -2.81
C ASN A 336 -6.67 2.63 -2.79
N ARG A 337 -6.86 1.56 -1.99
CA ARG A 337 -6.00 0.36 -1.93
C ARG A 337 -6.84 -0.91 -2.11
N VAL A 338 -7.65 -0.95 -3.15
CA VAL A 338 -8.35 -2.18 -3.57
C VAL A 338 -7.39 -3.30 -4.00
N ASP A 339 -6.12 -2.98 -4.30
CA ASP A 339 -5.06 -3.97 -4.51
C ASP A 339 -4.65 -4.70 -3.22
N LEU A 340 -4.94 -4.14 -2.04
CA LEU A 340 -4.83 -4.83 -0.75
C LEU A 340 -6.12 -5.59 -0.38
N ALA A 341 -7.09 -5.74 -1.28
CA ALA A 341 -8.23 -6.61 -1.03
C ALA A 341 -7.74 -8.03 -0.73
N ARG A 342 -8.18 -8.58 0.41
CA ARG A 342 -7.70 -9.84 1.00
C ARG A 342 -6.27 -9.85 1.55
N GLY A 343 -5.57 -8.72 1.61
CA GLY A 343 -4.24 -8.65 2.22
C GLY A 343 -4.29 -8.87 3.74
N THR A 344 -3.42 -9.76 4.26
CA THR A 344 -2.98 -9.79 5.66
C THR A 344 -1.54 -9.29 5.83
N GLY A 345 -0.86 -8.94 4.74
CA GLY A 345 0.50 -8.40 4.77
C GLY A 345 0.53 -6.96 5.30
N GLY A 346 1.23 -6.75 6.42
CA GLY A 346 1.68 -5.42 6.86
C GLY A 346 0.64 -4.49 7.50
N GLY A 347 -0.52 -5.02 7.91
CA GLY A 347 -1.52 -4.30 8.69
C GLY A 347 -2.31 -5.25 9.60
N HIS A 348 -2.58 -4.82 10.83
CA HIS A 348 -2.99 -5.67 11.95
C HIS A 348 -4.49 -6.03 11.95
N GLY A 349 -5.01 -6.43 10.78
CA GLY A 349 -6.41 -6.70 10.50
C GLY A 349 -6.73 -8.18 10.30
N ARG A 350 -7.90 -8.61 10.81
CA ARG A 350 -8.50 -9.91 10.47
C ARG A 350 -8.94 -9.97 9.00
N LEU A 351 -9.09 -11.20 8.51
CA LEU A 351 -9.27 -11.59 7.11
C LEU A 351 -10.43 -10.91 6.34
N GLU A 352 -10.24 -10.83 5.02
CA GLU A 352 -11.26 -10.58 3.98
C GLU A 352 -11.96 -9.20 3.99
N THR A 353 -11.17 -8.12 4.06
CA THR A 353 -11.62 -6.76 3.69
C THR A 353 -11.61 -6.53 2.17
N ALA A 354 -12.41 -5.57 1.69
CA ALA A 354 -12.39 -5.09 0.30
C ALA A 354 -11.22 -4.12 0.00
N GLY A 355 -10.08 -4.35 0.64
CA GLY A 355 -8.89 -3.51 0.57
C GLY A 355 -8.91 -2.41 1.61
N GLU A 356 -8.18 -1.33 1.35
CA GLU A 356 -7.96 -0.25 2.30
C GLU A 356 -8.28 1.13 1.69
N LEU A 357 -8.68 2.07 2.54
CA LEU A 357 -8.94 3.47 2.23
C LEU A 357 -8.00 4.32 3.09
N ARG A 358 -7.12 5.13 2.48
CA ARG A 358 -6.25 6.04 3.23
C ARG A 358 -6.64 7.50 3.05
N PHE A 359 -6.54 8.29 4.12
CA PHE A 359 -6.51 9.75 4.06
C PHE A 359 -5.11 10.23 4.39
N VAL A 360 -4.52 11.05 3.52
CA VAL A 360 -3.16 11.56 3.65
C VAL A 360 -3.23 13.06 3.88
N PHE A 361 -2.73 13.53 5.02
CA PHE A 361 -2.64 14.94 5.40
C PHE A 361 -1.19 15.40 5.50
N GLY A 362 -0.95 16.67 5.20
CA GLY A 362 0.32 17.36 5.45
C GLY A 362 0.17 18.34 6.61
N LEU A 363 1.19 18.42 7.47
CA LEU A 363 1.25 19.44 8.52
C LEU A 363 1.54 20.82 7.92
N THR A 364 0.86 21.83 8.46
CA THR A 364 0.99 23.24 8.11
C THR A 364 1.28 24.06 9.37
N ARG A 365 1.92 25.23 9.24
CA ARG A 365 2.11 26.16 10.37
C ARG A 365 1.80 27.61 9.94
N PRO A 366 0.55 27.86 9.50
CA PRO A 366 0.17 29.08 8.79
C PRO A 366 0.29 30.34 9.67
N SER A 367 0.76 31.43 9.09
CA SER A 367 0.92 32.72 9.78
C SER A 367 0.48 33.89 8.87
N PRO A 368 -0.70 34.50 9.08
CA PRO A 368 -1.68 34.20 10.12
C PRO A 368 -2.40 32.85 9.90
N TRP A 369 -3.00 32.31 10.97
CA TRP A 369 -3.70 31.02 10.94
C TRP A 369 -5.09 31.14 10.31
N GLY A 370 -5.39 30.33 9.30
CA GLY A 370 -6.70 30.33 8.66
C GLY A 370 -7.00 31.66 7.94
N ARG A 371 -8.10 32.32 8.32
CA ARG A 371 -8.64 33.49 7.59
C ARG A 371 -7.62 34.64 7.53
N GLY A 372 -7.19 34.98 6.32
CA GLY A 372 -6.19 36.01 6.05
C GLY A 372 -4.80 35.43 5.74
N GLY A 373 -4.62 34.12 5.92
CA GLY A 373 -3.49 33.38 5.38
C GLY A 373 -3.64 33.10 3.87
N THR A 374 -2.57 32.61 3.28
CA THR A 374 -2.40 32.28 1.86
C THR A 374 -1.52 31.04 1.73
N GLU A 375 -1.48 30.39 0.56
CA GLU A 375 -0.50 29.33 0.28
C GLU A 375 0.95 29.78 0.56
N ALA A 376 1.31 31.01 0.15
CA ALA A 376 2.62 31.60 0.39
C ALA A 376 2.97 31.80 1.87
N THR A 377 1.97 31.86 2.76
CA THR A 377 2.14 31.99 4.21
C THR A 377 1.78 30.72 4.98
N CYS A 378 1.55 29.59 4.30
CA CYS A 378 1.09 28.36 4.95
C CYS A 378 2.19 27.57 5.68
N ASN A 379 3.47 27.78 5.32
CA ASN A 379 4.61 27.19 6.02
C ASN A 379 4.48 25.65 6.10
N LEU A 380 4.34 25.02 4.93
CA LEU A 380 4.18 23.57 4.78
C LEU A 380 5.37 22.84 5.39
N LYS A 381 5.10 21.76 6.13
CA LYS A 381 6.13 21.01 6.87
C LYS A 381 6.40 19.65 6.23
N PRO A 382 7.64 19.13 6.30
CA PRO A 382 7.96 17.74 5.95
C PRO A 382 7.47 16.81 7.07
N PHE A 383 6.15 16.63 7.11
CA PHE A 383 5.41 15.77 8.03
C PHE A 383 4.12 15.36 7.32
N THR A 384 3.93 14.06 7.15
CA THR A 384 2.67 13.46 6.70
C THR A 384 1.98 12.70 7.84
N LEU A 385 0.65 12.72 7.82
CA LEU A 385 -0.22 11.91 8.67
C LEU A 385 -1.12 11.10 7.76
N ILE A 386 -1.05 9.77 7.87
CA ILE A 386 -1.81 8.83 7.07
C ILE A 386 -2.76 8.06 7.99
N VAL A 387 -4.06 8.12 7.72
CA VAL A 387 -5.08 7.33 8.43
C VAL A 387 -5.53 6.20 7.50
N GLU A 388 -5.18 4.96 7.84
CA GLU A 388 -5.33 3.78 6.97
C GLU A 388 -6.48 2.90 7.49
N TYR A 389 -7.58 2.82 6.73
CA TYR A 389 -8.82 2.13 7.12
C TYR A 389 -9.06 0.87 6.30
N GLY A 390 -9.07 -0.31 6.93
CA GLY A 390 -9.49 -1.56 6.28
C GLY A 390 -10.97 -1.51 5.95
N VAL A 391 -11.34 -1.64 4.68
CA VAL A 391 -12.70 -1.45 4.20
C VAL A 391 -13.59 -2.59 4.73
N PRO A 392 -14.57 -2.33 5.62
CA PRO A 392 -15.31 -3.36 6.34
C PRO A 392 -16.43 -3.96 5.45
N ARG A 393 -16.01 -4.69 4.43
CA ARG A 393 -16.85 -5.36 3.44
C ARG A 393 -16.26 -6.74 3.12
N THR A 394 -16.86 -7.77 3.71
CA THR A 394 -16.59 -9.19 3.44
C THR A 394 -17.53 -9.71 2.34
N GLY A 395 -17.21 -10.83 1.73
CA GLY A 395 -18.00 -11.46 0.66
C GLY A 395 -17.68 -10.91 -0.75
N CYS A 396 -17.47 -11.82 -1.70
CA CYS A 396 -17.10 -11.51 -3.09
C CYS A 396 -17.95 -10.40 -3.70
N LEU A 397 -19.28 -10.49 -3.60
CA LEU A 397 -20.16 -9.50 -4.21
C LEU A 397 -19.92 -8.09 -3.65
N ASN A 398 -19.63 -7.95 -2.37
CA ASN A 398 -19.36 -6.65 -1.73
C ASN A 398 -17.98 -6.09 -2.10
N VAL A 399 -17.00 -6.96 -2.34
CA VAL A 399 -15.67 -6.60 -2.85
C VAL A 399 -15.77 -6.10 -4.31
N ILE A 400 -16.47 -6.84 -5.18
CA ILE A 400 -16.76 -6.42 -6.56
C ILE A 400 -17.51 -5.09 -6.57
N LEU A 401 -18.59 -4.94 -5.77
CA LEU A 401 -19.37 -3.70 -5.72
C LEU A 401 -18.56 -2.50 -5.19
N TRP A 402 -17.56 -2.72 -4.33
CA TRP A 402 -16.62 -1.67 -3.92
C TRP A 402 -15.68 -1.29 -5.05
N ALA A 403 -15.06 -2.25 -5.73
CA ALA A 403 -14.22 -1.99 -6.90
C ALA A 403 -15.00 -1.27 -8.02
N GLN A 404 -16.24 -1.69 -8.30
CA GLN A 404 -17.14 -1.01 -9.24
C GLN A 404 -17.50 0.41 -8.80
N GLN A 405 -17.64 0.67 -7.49
CA GLN A 405 -17.86 2.02 -6.97
C GLN A 405 -16.67 2.95 -7.26
N TRP A 406 -15.43 2.45 -7.21
CA TRP A 406 -14.21 3.19 -7.58
C TRP A 406 -14.01 3.31 -9.10
N ALA A 407 -14.22 2.24 -9.87
CA ALA A 407 -14.13 2.29 -11.33
C ALA A 407 -15.10 3.33 -11.93
N GLN A 408 -16.32 3.43 -11.38
CA GLN A 408 -17.32 4.44 -11.77
C GLN A 408 -17.00 5.88 -11.30
N LEU A 409 -15.94 6.12 -10.51
CA LEU A 409 -15.40 7.48 -10.35
C LEU A 409 -14.52 7.87 -11.56
N GLY A 410 -13.95 6.89 -12.26
CA GLY A 410 -13.10 7.10 -13.44
C GLY A 410 -13.84 7.63 -14.67
N THR A 411 -15.14 7.33 -14.80
CA THR A 411 -16.00 7.74 -15.93
C THR A 411 -16.44 9.22 -15.86
N HIS A 412 -16.34 9.87 -14.69
CA HIS A 412 -16.62 11.30 -14.57
C HIS A 412 -15.61 12.13 -15.37
N ALA A 413 -16.10 13.04 -16.22
CA ALA A 413 -15.25 13.93 -17.01
C ALA A 413 -14.46 14.95 -16.16
N SER A 414 -14.94 15.26 -14.95
CA SER A 414 -14.27 16.14 -13.98
C SER A 414 -14.69 15.81 -12.54
N PHE A 415 -14.06 16.44 -11.55
CA PHE A 415 -14.37 16.28 -10.13
C PHE A 415 -15.65 17.04 -9.71
N ASP A 416 -16.75 16.79 -10.42
CA ASP A 416 -18.02 17.52 -10.31
C ASP A 416 -18.77 17.28 -8.97
N ALA A 417 -19.92 17.94 -8.78
CA ALA A 417 -20.68 17.84 -7.53
C ALA A 417 -21.23 16.42 -7.24
N LEU A 418 -21.54 15.63 -8.28
CA LEU A 418 -21.99 14.25 -8.17
C LEU A 418 -20.80 13.32 -7.85
N TYR A 419 -19.65 13.51 -8.50
CA TYR A 419 -18.39 12.84 -8.14
C TYR A 419 -18.09 13.01 -6.64
N ARG A 420 -18.13 14.26 -6.16
CA ARG A 420 -17.78 14.56 -4.77
C ARG A 420 -18.85 14.10 -3.78
N ALA A 421 -20.12 14.05 -4.16
CA ALA A 421 -21.17 13.42 -3.35
C ALA A 421 -20.99 11.89 -3.28
N ARG A 422 -20.67 11.25 -4.41
CA ARG A 422 -20.41 9.81 -4.51
C ARG A 422 -19.20 9.38 -3.69
N LEU A 423 -18.08 10.11 -3.81
CA LEU A 423 -16.88 9.88 -3.02
C LEU A 423 -17.17 10.04 -1.51
N THR A 424 -17.97 11.04 -1.10
CA THR A 424 -18.38 11.17 0.31
C THR A 424 -19.17 9.95 0.78
N ALA A 425 -20.16 9.48 0.01
CA ALA A 425 -20.92 8.29 0.39
C ALA A 425 -20.03 7.03 0.50
N MET A 426 -19.01 6.92 -0.36
CA MET A 426 -18.01 5.85 -0.29
C MET A 426 -17.14 5.95 0.97
N THR A 427 -16.60 7.14 1.30
CA THR A 427 -15.76 7.33 2.49
C THR A 427 -16.54 7.17 3.81
N GLU A 428 -17.74 7.73 3.90
CA GLU A 428 -18.65 7.60 5.07
C GLU A 428 -19.15 6.15 5.28
N SER A 429 -19.06 5.29 4.25
CA SER A 429 -19.31 3.85 4.39
C SER A 429 -18.19 3.11 5.13
N VAL A 430 -17.04 3.76 5.37
CA VAL A 430 -15.84 3.19 6.00
C VAL A 430 -15.47 3.92 7.30
N VAL A 431 -15.31 5.25 7.27
CA VAL A 431 -14.66 6.00 8.36
C VAL A 431 -15.54 6.21 9.60
N LEU A 432 -16.86 6.15 9.44
CA LEU A 432 -17.83 6.38 10.51
C LEU A 432 -17.69 5.34 11.63
N ARG A 433 -17.90 5.78 12.87
CA ARG A 433 -17.94 4.89 14.03
C ARG A 433 -19.09 3.89 13.91
N GLY A 434 -18.82 2.63 14.24
CA GLY A 434 -19.78 1.52 14.08
C GLY A 434 -19.71 0.80 12.73
N ARG A 435 -18.88 1.27 11.77
CA ARG A 435 -18.67 0.56 10.49
C ARG A 435 -17.87 -0.73 10.63
N ALA A 436 -17.06 -0.88 11.68
CA ALA A 436 -16.36 -2.13 12.01
C ALA A 436 -16.59 -2.52 13.48
N PRO A 437 -17.75 -3.10 13.85
CA PRO A 437 -18.12 -3.36 15.24
C PRO A 437 -17.14 -4.25 16.03
N GLY A 438 -16.40 -5.14 15.34
CA GLY A 438 -15.38 -6.01 15.93
C GLY A 438 -13.98 -5.42 16.01
N LYS A 439 -13.80 -4.13 15.72
CA LYS A 439 -12.51 -3.41 15.82
C LYS A 439 -12.54 -2.37 16.94
N GLY A 440 -11.36 -1.89 17.38
CA GLY A 440 -11.25 -0.92 18.47
C GLY A 440 -12.05 0.37 18.22
N ASN A 441 -12.73 0.86 19.26
CA ASN A 441 -13.74 1.93 19.22
C ASN A 441 -14.87 1.71 18.18
N GLN A 442 -15.08 0.48 17.70
CA GLN A 442 -15.95 0.12 16.57
C GLN A 442 -15.58 0.84 15.26
N ASN A 443 -14.30 1.24 15.12
CA ASN A 443 -13.79 2.04 14.01
C ASN A 443 -13.00 1.16 13.02
N ALA A 444 -13.06 1.48 11.71
CA ALA A 444 -12.44 0.67 10.67
C ALA A 444 -10.90 0.80 10.58
N LEU A 445 -10.28 1.74 11.31
CA LEU A 445 -8.82 1.97 11.34
C LEU A 445 -8.03 0.66 11.42
N ASN A 446 -7.16 0.39 10.45
CA ASN A 446 -6.08 -0.58 10.60
C ASN A 446 -4.97 0.08 11.42
N GLN A 447 -4.36 1.14 10.87
CA GLN A 447 -3.30 1.90 11.50
C GLN A 447 -3.34 3.39 11.16
N LEU A 448 -2.89 4.24 12.09
CA LEU A 448 -2.53 5.63 11.83
C LEU A 448 -1.01 5.72 11.80
N ARG A 449 -0.43 6.15 10.68
CA ARG A 449 1.01 6.31 10.48
C ARG A 449 1.36 7.79 10.39
N THR A 450 2.45 8.20 11.04
CA THR A 450 3.06 9.52 10.85
C THR A 450 4.46 9.35 10.31
N ASN A 451 4.87 10.19 9.38
CA ASN A 451 6.18 10.14 8.74
C ASN A 451 6.69 11.59 8.60
N GLU A 452 7.77 11.92 9.32
CA GLU A 452 8.16 13.32 9.57
C GLU A 452 9.66 13.55 9.82
N ILE A 453 10.14 14.76 9.54
CA ILE A 453 11.39 15.34 10.09
C ILE A 453 11.16 16.73 10.71
N ALA A 454 9.93 17.26 10.66
CA ALA A 454 9.56 18.58 11.17
C ALA A 454 9.64 18.72 12.70
N LEU A 455 9.49 17.62 13.46
CA LEU A 455 9.65 17.55 14.91
C LEU A 455 11.12 17.36 15.35
N GLY A 456 12.04 17.32 14.40
CA GLY A 456 13.47 17.20 14.64
C GLY A 456 14.24 18.02 13.62
N GLY A 457 15.17 17.35 12.92
CA GLY A 457 15.97 17.96 11.86
C GLY A 457 17.44 17.57 11.98
N MET A 458 18.12 17.51 10.83
CA MET A 458 19.55 17.16 10.73
C MET A 458 20.45 18.07 11.60
N ALA A 459 20.05 19.32 11.83
CA ALA A 459 20.77 20.27 12.69
C ALA A 459 20.69 19.94 14.21
N GLU A 460 19.76 19.07 14.61
CA GLU A 460 19.56 18.59 15.98
C GLU A 460 19.90 17.09 16.13
N GLY A 461 20.46 16.47 15.08
CA GLY A 461 20.79 15.05 15.05
C GLY A 461 19.58 14.11 14.93
N LEU A 462 18.36 14.65 14.73
CA LEU A 462 17.14 13.87 14.60
C LEU A 462 16.80 13.66 13.10
N PRO A 463 16.88 12.41 12.59
CA PRO A 463 16.59 12.08 11.20
C PRO A 463 15.08 12.12 10.89
N TRP A 464 14.69 11.78 9.65
CA TRP A 464 13.29 11.43 9.37
C TRP A 464 12.88 10.24 10.23
N GLU A 465 11.59 10.16 10.58
CA GLU A 465 11.05 9.08 11.41
C GLU A 465 9.62 8.72 11.03
N LEU A 466 9.34 7.42 10.93
CA LEU A 466 8.00 6.86 10.83
C LEU A 466 7.60 6.25 12.18
N ARG A 467 6.36 6.53 12.61
CA ARG A 467 5.71 5.89 13.77
C ARG A 467 4.33 5.38 13.39
N GLU A 468 3.91 4.27 14.01
CA GLU A 468 2.59 3.68 13.84
C GLU A 468 1.79 3.71 15.14
N PHE A 469 0.47 3.88 15.01
CA PHE A 469 -0.47 3.91 16.12
C PHE A 469 -1.74 3.13 15.77
N SER A 470 -2.23 2.33 16.71
CA SER A 470 -3.38 1.44 16.53
C SER A 470 -4.48 1.63 17.59
N LEU A 471 -5.60 0.93 17.37
CA LEU A 471 -6.65 0.68 18.37
C LEU A 471 -6.70 -0.82 18.73
N THR A 472 -5.51 -1.39 18.96
CA THR A 472 -5.27 -2.78 19.36
C THR A 472 -4.37 -2.80 20.59
N ASP A 473 -4.52 -3.81 21.45
CA ASP A 473 -3.45 -4.18 22.37
C ASP A 473 -2.55 -5.18 21.63
N GLU A 474 -1.28 -4.81 21.44
CA GLU A 474 -0.28 -5.56 20.67
C GLU A 474 0.22 -6.78 21.46
N ASP A 475 0.22 -7.97 20.83
CA ASP A 475 0.88 -9.18 21.36
C ASP A 475 1.93 -9.69 20.36
N PRO A 476 3.21 -9.27 20.50
CA PRO A 476 4.29 -9.72 19.64
C PRO A 476 4.67 -11.20 19.85
N GLY A 477 4.15 -11.86 20.88
CA GLY A 477 4.41 -13.27 21.18
C GLY A 477 3.45 -14.23 20.46
N GLN A 478 2.19 -13.83 20.28
CA GLN A 478 1.20 -14.59 19.50
C GLN A 478 1.13 -14.15 18.03
N GLY A 479 1.59 -12.94 17.71
CA GLY A 479 1.47 -12.39 16.35
C GLY A 479 0.04 -12.04 15.95
N THR A 480 -0.84 -11.84 16.94
CA THR A 480 -2.25 -11.50 16.73
C THR A 480 -2.69 -10.39 17.68
N ASP A 481 -2.86 -9.20 17.14
CA ASP A 481 -3.46 -8.05 17.80
C ASP A 481 -4.86 -8.32 18.34
N LEU A 482 -5.13 -7.85 19.56
CA LEU A 482 -6.47 -7.86 20.14
C LEU A 482 -7.13 -6.48 19.98
N PRO A 483 -8.25 -6.36 19.24
CA PRO A 483 -8.95 -5.08 19.07
C PRO A 483 -9.42 -4.49 20.40
N SER A 484 -9.05 -3.24 20.65
CA SER A 484 -9.18 -2.66 21.99
C SER A 484 -9.76 -1.24 21.96
N ASN A 485 -10.79 -1.02 22.77
CA ASN A 485 -11.36 0.30 22.96
C ASN A 485 -10.40 1.18 23.78
N GLY A 486 -10.53 2.50 23.65
CA GLY A 486 -9.71 3.47 24.37
C GLY A 486 -8.95 4.41 23.44
N LEU A 487 -7.75 4.79 23.88
CA LEU A 487 -6.86 5.77 23.24
C LEU A 487 -5.98 5.12 22.16
N LEU A 488 -5.44 5.92 21.24
CA LEU A 488 -4.37 5.46 20.35
C LEU A 488 -3.14 5.02 21.15
N ARG A 489 -2.63 3.84 20.78
CA ARG A 489 -1.41 3.23 21.32
C ARG A 489 -0.33 3.25 20.24
N PRO A 490 0.94 3.52 20.57
CA PRO A 490 2.05 3.19 19.68
C PRO A 490 2.04 1.70 19.37
N HIS A 491 2.52 1.33 18.19
CA HIS A 491 2.57 -0.04 17.69
C HIS A 491 3.93 -0.29 17.01
N THR A 492 4.39 -1.54 16.93
CA THR A 492 5.53 -1.87 16.06
C THR A 492 5.28 -1.52 14.60
N LEU A 493 6.35 -1.32 13.84
CA LEU A 493 6.28 -1.09 12.40
C LEU A 493 6.31 -2.41 11.63
N ALA A 494 5.28 -2.63 10.80
CA ALA A 494 5.17 -3.80 9.94
C ALA A 494 6.47 -4.09 9.17
N LEU A 495 6.95 -5.33 9.31
CA LEU A 495 8.18 -5.88 8.72
C LEU A 495 9.44 -5.01 8.80
N THR A 496 9.54 -4.12 9.80
CA THR A 496 10.68 -3.21 9.93
C THR A 496 11.46 -3.50 11.21
N PRO A 497 12.75 -3.87 11.14
CA PRO A 497 13.54 -4.10 12.34
C PRO A 497 13.82 -2.81 13.14
N ASP A 498 14.18 -2.99 14.40
CA ASP A 498 14.75 -1.96 15.29
C ASP A 498 16.09 -1.46 14.73
N ASP A 499 16.08 -0.24 14.19
CA ASP A 499 17.26 0.44 13.64
C ASP A 499 18.09 1.24 14.67
N ALA A 500 17.70 1.20 15.94
CA ALA A 500 18.50 1.70 17.06
C ALA A 500 19.41 0.61 17.66
N THR A 501 19.02 -0.68 17.56
CA THR A 501 19.81 -1.81 18.09
C THR A 501 20.44 -2.72 17.03
N HIS A 502 19.91 -2.79 15.80
CA HIS A 502 20.51 -3.55 14.69
C HIS A 502 21.10 -2.62 13.62
N ASP A 503 22.40 -2.76 13.34
CA ASP A 503 23.07 -1.98 12.28
C ASP A 503 22.63 -2.45 10.88
N PHE A 504 22.08 -1.53 10.09
CA PHE A 504 21.49 -1.79 8.76
C PHE A 504 22.46 -2.33 7.69
N ARG A 505 23.73 -2.58 8.01
CA ARG A 505 24.76 -3.11 7.09
C ARG A 505 25.46 -4.37 7.57
N THR A 506 25.85 -4.36 8.83
CA THR A 506 26.84 -5.28 9.39
C THR A 506 26.26 -6.19 10.46
N ASP A 507 24.98 -6.01 10.81
CA ASP A 507 24.32 -6.82 11.82
C ASP A 507 24.21 -8.30 11.42
N PRO A 508 24.71 -9.23 12.25
CA PRO A 508 24.74 -10.65 11.93
C PRO A 508 23.37 -11.33 12.05
N ASP A 509 22.44 -10.76 12.85
CA ASP A 509 21.08 -11.30 13.00
C ASP A 509 20.24 -10.92 11.77
N VAL A 510 20.43 -9.72 11.22
CA VAL A 510 19.89 -9.31 9.91
C VAL A 510 20.48 -10.12 8.76
N ASP A 511 21.81 -10.29 8.67
CA ASP A 511 22.43 -11.12 7.62
C ASP A 511 21.92 -12.56 7.66
N SER A 512 21.84 -13.14 8.86
CA SER A 512 21.30 -14.47 9.10
C SER A 512 19.81 -14.55 8.71
N PHE A 513 18.98 -13.59 9.14
CA PHE A 513 17.55 -13.51 8.81
C PHE A 513 17.33 -13.48 7.29
N VAL A 514 18.04 -12.60 6.59
CA VAL A 514 17.94 -12.47 5.13
C VAL A 514 18.41 -13.73 4.41
N ARG A 515 19.58 -14.27 4.78
CA ARG A 515 20.22 -15.39 4.06
C ARG A 515 19.65 -16.76 4.42
N THR A 516 18.83 -16.87 5.46
CA THR A 516 18.14 -18.11 5.83
C THR A 516 16.62 -18.01 5.63
N LEU A 517 15.92 -17.18 6.40
CA LEU A 517 14.45 -17.15 6.43
C LEU A 517 13.88 -16.42 5.21
N VAL A 518 14.42 -15.26 4.82
CA VAL A 518 13.95 -14.57 3.61
C VAL A 518 14.37 -15.33 2.35
N LYS A 519 15.63 -15.79 2.26
CA LYS A 519 16.13 -16.61 1.14
C LYS A 519 15.34 -17.92 0.98
N GLY A 520 14.93 -18.55 2.08
CA GLY A 520 14.08 -19.75 2.07
C GLY A 520 12.69 -19.49 1.47
N GLY A 521 12.14 -18.30 1.69
CA GLY A 521 10.85 -17.86 1.14
C GLY A 521 10.91 -17.22 -0.27
N VAL A 522 12.07 -17.21 -0.95
CA VAL A 522 12.19 -16.67 -2.31
C VAL A 522 11.58 -17.62 -3.35
N ALA A 523 10.67 -17.11 -4.17
CA ALA A 523 10.04 -17.88 -5.23
C ALA A 523 11.05 -18.31 -6.32
N GLN A 524 11.01 -19.58 -6.70
CA GLN A 524 11.92 -20.20 -7.68
C GLN A 524 11.17 -20.55 -8.99
N PRO A 525 11.82 -20.48 -10.16
CA PRO A 525 13.20 -20.02 -10.38
C PRO A 525 13.35 -18.50 -10.23
N VAL A 526 14.54 -18.04 -9.84
CA VAL A 526 14.85 -16.61 -9.68
C VAL A 526 15.60 -16.06 -10.89
N GLN A 527 15.16 -14.89 -11.37
CA GLN A 527 15.83 -14.09 -12.39
C GLN A 527 15.70 -12.61 -12.03
N VAL A 528 16.75 -11.99 -11.49
CA VAL A 528 16.70 -10.57 -11.12
C VAL A 528 16.65 -9.67 -12.37
N PRO A 529 15.70 -8.72 -12.52
CA PRO A 529 14.63 -8.35 -11.58
C PRO A 529 13.25 -8.96 -11.92
N GLY A 530 13.09 -9.61 -13.08
CA GLY A 530 11.78 -10.03 -13.63
C GLY A 530 11.15 -11.29 -13.00
N GLN A 531 11.90 -12.06 -12.23
CA GLN A 531 11.41 -13.16 -11.41
C GLN A 531 12.10 -13.08 -10.04
N CYS A 532 11.57 -12.20 -9.18
CA CYS A 532 12.01 -12.04 -7.81
C CYS A 532 10.82 -11.61 -6.94
N THR A 533 10.48 -12.45 -5.96
CA THR A 533 9.56 -12.17 -4.86
C THR A 533 9.95 -13.05 -3.67
N ALA A 534 9.72 -12.57 -2.44
CA ALA A 534 9.93 -13.38 -1.23
C ALA A 534 8.74 -13.31 -0.26
N SER A 535 8.38 -14.44 0.34
CA SER A 535 7.38 -14.52 1.41
C SER A 535 8.05 -14.76 2.76
N PHE A 536 7.87 -13.83 3.70
CA PHE A 536 8.48 -13.87 5.03
C PHE A 536 7.67 -13.03 6.02
N ALA A 537 7.84 -13.30 7.31
CA ALA A 537 7.48 -12.39 8.38
C ALA A 537 8.76 -11.97 9.13
N VAL A 538 8.84 -10.72 9.57
CA VAL A 538 9.88 -10.28 10.50
C VAL A 538 9.39 -10.65 11.90
N PRO A 539 10.09 -11.55 12.62
CA PRO A 539 9.65 -11.96 13.94
C PRO A 539 9.80 -10.81 14.93
N SER A 540 8.96 -10.79 15.96
CA SER A 540 9.12 -9.84 17.07
C SER A 540 10.47 -9.99 17.77
N ARG A 541 11.09 -11.18 17.70
CA ARG A 541 12.36 -11.51 18.35
C ARG A 541 13.28 -12.37 17.48
N VAL A 542 14.58 -12.09 17.53
CA VAL A 542 15.65 -12.96 17.02
C VAL A 542 16.56 -13.33 18.19
N GLN A 543 16.90 -14.62 18.31
CA GLN A 543 17.70 -15.17 19.42
C GLN A 543 17.20 -14.76 20.83
N GLY A 544 15.89 -14.49 20.97
CA GLY A 544 15.24 -14.05 22.22
C GLY A 544 15.29 -12.53 22.48
N ARG A 545 16.13 -11.78 21.76
CA ARG A 545 16.17 -10.30 21.79
C ARG A 545 15.01 -9.74 20.97
N PRO A 546 14.49 -8.54 21.26
CA PRO A 546 13.63 -7.80 20.32
C PRO A 546 14.28 -7.70 18.94
N PHE A 547 13.47 -7.66 17.88
CA PHE A 547 13.94 -7.47 16.50
C PHE A 547 13.04 -6.53 15.71
N LEU A 548 11.71 -6.65 15.83
CA LEU A 548 10.75 -5.73 15.20
C LEU A 548 10.70 -4.39 15.95
N GLY A 549 10.87 -3.27 15.24
CA GLY A 549 11.03 -1.92 15.80
C GLY A 549 9.72 -1.16 16.06
N GLY A 550 9.78 -0.17 16.96
CA GLY A 550 8.70 0.77 17.29
C GLY A 550 8.73 2.08 16.51
N ASN A 551 9.83 2.37 15.83
CA ASN A 551 9.97 3.43 14.84
C ASN A 551 10.84 2.97 13.66
N SER A 552 10.92 3.81 12.62
CA SER A 552 11.85 3.66 11.50
C SER A 552 12.49 5.00 11.21
N LEU A 553 13.80 5.08 11.35
CA LEU A 553 14.61 6.26 11.12
C LEU A 553 15.13 6.26 9.67
N VAL A 554 15.16 7.43 9.02
CA VAL A 554 15.80 7.56 7.69
C VAL A 554 16.77 8.73 7.61
N VAL A 555 17.96 8.40 7.10
CA VAL A 555 19.25 9.13 7.12
C VAL A 555 20.12 8.89 8.35
N PRO A 556 20.96 7.82 8.33
CA PRO A 556 20.63 6.44 7.98
C PRO A 556 19.70 5.79 9.03
N PRO A 557 19.13 4.58 8.81
CA PRO A 557 19.21 3.77 7.59
C PRO A 557 18.67 4.46 6.33
N THR A 558 18.87 3.82 5.18
CA THR A 558 18.39 4.30 3.86
C THR A 558 17.80 3.17 2.99
N HIS A 559 17.98 1.96 3.47
CA HIS A 559 17.69 0.62 2.98
C HIS A 559 18.35 -0.32 4.01
N TRP A 560 18.10 -1.62 3.92
CA TRP A 560 18.85 -2.64 4.66
C TRP A 560 19.76 -3.41 3.69
N GLU A 561 21.03 -3.50 4.04
CA GLU A 561 22.03 -4.32 3.36
C GLU A 561 22.14 -5.67 4.10
N ALA A 562 22.65 -6.72 3.44
CA ALA A 562 23.00 -7.97 4.11
C ALA A 562 24.47 -8.29 3.86
N LEU A 563 25.24 -8.39 4.96
CA LEU A 563 26.71 -8.34 4.98
C LEU A 563 27.40 -9.36 4.08
N ASN A 564 26.88 -10.58 4.02
CA ASN A 564 27.47 -11.73 3.33
C ASN A 564 26.70 -12.14 2.06
N VAL A 565 25.75 -11.32 1.60
CA VAL A 565 25.05 -11.51 0.32
C VAL A 565 25.95 -11.13 -0.84
N VAL A 566 26.07 -12.01 -1.84
CA VAL A 566 26.87 -11.75 -3.04
C VAL A 566 26.00 -11.36 -4.26
N PRO A 567 26.41 -10.37 -5.08
CA PRO A 567 25.64 -9.93 -6.24
C PRO A 567 25.49 -10.99 -7.35
N THR A 568 26.22 -12.11 -7.25
CA THR A 568 26.20 -13.23 -8.19
C THR A 568 25.21 -14.35 -7.83
N ASP A 569 24.66 -14.38 -6.61
CA ASP A 569 23.55 -15.30 -6.28
C ASP A 569 22.23 -14.53 -6.41
N ALA A 570 21.50 -14.80 -7.48
CA ALA A 570 20.22 -14.15 -7.77
C ALA A 570 19.19 -14.33 -6.63
N SER A 571 19.21 -15.46 -5.91
CA SER A 571 18.30 -15.71 -4.79
C SER A 571 18.67 -14.87 -3.57
N GLU A 572 19.96 -14.61 -3.30
CA GLU A 572 20.37 -13.71 -2.21
C GLU A 572 20.14 -12.24 -2.54
N VAL A 573 20.45 -11.83 -3.77
CA VAL A 573 20.14 -10.48 -4.28
C VAL A 573 18.64 -10.20 -4.17
N CYS A 574 17.81 -11.18 -4.50
CA CYS A 574 16.36 -11.12 -4.37
C CYS A 574 15.91 -11.08 -2.89
N ALA A 575 16.37 -12.01 -2.05
CA ALA A 575 16.02 -12.06 -0.63
C ALA A 575 16.29 -10.72 0.09
N ARG A 576 17.48 -10.15 -0.12
CA ARG A 576 17.86 -8.86 0.46
C ARG A 576 17.03 -7.71 -0.13
N LYS A 577 16.67 -7.75 -1.43
CA LYS A 577 15.79 -6.74 -2.03
C LYS A 577 14.42 -6.74 -1.38
N GLU A 578 13.79 -7.90 -1.35
CA GLU A 578 12.41 -8.11 -0.90
C GLU A 578 12.24 -7.86 0.59
N PHE A 579 13.28 -8.16 1.38
CA PHE A 579 13.41 -7.69 2.75
C PHE A 579 13.43 -6.16 2.81
N SER A 580 14.45 -5.52 2.24
CA SER A 580 14.67 -4.07 2.39
C SER A 580 13.50 -3.24 1.88
N ILE A 581 12.94 -3.55 0.69
CA ILE A 581 11.84 -2.79 0.09
C ILE A 581 10.51 -2.93 0.83
N ASN A 582 10.36 -3.92 1.72
CA ASN A 582 9.19 -4.03 2.60
C ASN A 582 9.42 -3.45 4.00
N THR A 583 10.65 -3.12 4.39
CA THR A 583 10.88 -2.24 5.55
C THR A 583 10.42 -0.81 5.25
N CYS A 584 10.04 -0.05 6.27
CA CYS A 584 9.74 1.37 6.12
C CYS A 584 10.97 2.15 5.60
N ASN A 585 12.18 1.84 6.08
CA ASN A 585 13.41 2.55 5.71
C ASN A 585 13.76 2.39 4.23
N GLY A 586 13.62 1.18 3.68
CA GLY A 586 13.89 0.89 2.27
C GLY A 586 12.75 1.32 1.35
N CYS A 587 11.49 0.98 1.70
CA CYS A 587 10.31 1.31 0.91
C CYS A 587 10.19 2.80 0.62
N HIS A 588 10.44 3.66 1.61
CA HIS A 588 10.33 5.11 1.44
C HIS A 588 11.64 5.78 1.00
N PHE A 589 12.74 5.06 0.74
CA PHE A 589 14.02 5.70 0.41
C PHE A 589 14.78 5.07 -0.79
N LYS A 590 15.94 4.42 -0.60
CA LYS A 590 16.80 4.06 -1.74
C LYS A 590 16.19 2.99 -2.63
N ASP A 591 15.48 2.00 -2.08
CA ASP A 591 15.01 0.85 -2.86
C ASP A 591 13.89 1.20 -3.86
N THR A 592 13.29 2.38 -3.72
CA THR A 592 12.24 2.93 -4.58
C THR A 592 12.63 4.28 -5.22
N GLY A 593 13.83 4.79 -4.93
CA GLY A 593 14.38 6.02 -5.51
C GLY A 593 13.82 7.33 -4.95
N THR A 594 13.05 7.29 -3.86
CA THR A 594 12.49 8.48 -3.18
C THR A 594 13.55 9.17 -2.31
N THR A 595 14.46 9.89 -2.98
CA THR A 595 15.63 10.55 -2.38
C THR A 595 15.68 12.07 -2.62
N ASP A 596 14.62 12.69 -3.14
CA ASP A 596 14.58 14.14 -3.38
C ASP A 596 14.35 14.91 -2.07
N PHE A 597 15.43 15.45 -1.49
CA PHE A 597 15.37 16.30 -0.31
C PHE A 597 15.02 17.78 -0.62
N SER A 598 14.87 18.17 -1.89
CA SER A 598 14.70 19.58 -2.28
C SER A 598 13.41 20.15 -1.67
N GLY A 599 13.53 21.23 -0.90
CA GLY A 599 12.50 21.62 0.07
C GLY A 599 11.09 21.83 -0.50
N VAL A 600 10.98 22.25 -1.76
CA VAL A 600 9.69 22.52 -2.43
C VAL A 600 9.06 21.27 -3.06
N ASN A 601 9.84 20.24 -3.41
CA ASN A 601 9.31 19.03 -4.07
C ASN A 601 9.45 17.75 -3.24
N ASN A 602 9.97 17.88 -2.02
CA ASN A 602 10.51 16.81 -1.21
C ASN A 602 9.67 15.51 -1.25
N THR A 603 10.20 14.48 -1.92
CA THR A 603 9.73 13.08 -1.87
C THR A 603 10.71 12.20 -1.09
N ALA A 604 11.79 12.75 -0.54
CA ALA A 604 12.64 12.01 0.41
C ALA A 604 11.78 11.49 1.57
N PHE A 605 11.85 10.18 1.79
CA PHE A 605 11.03 9.46 2.77
C PHE A 605 9.50 9.55 2.58
N THR A 606 8.97 10.05 1.45
CA THR A 606 7.51 10.13 1.22
C THR A 606 7.09 9.81 -0.22
N HIS A 607 5.93 9.16 -0.39
CA HIS A 607 5.36 8.88 -1.71
C HIS A 607 4.37 9.95 -2.22
N ILE A 608 3.88 10.81 -1.31
CA ILE A 608 3.01 11.97 -1.58
C ILE A 608 3.65 13.15 -0.85
N SER A 609 4.20 14.12 -1.59
CA SER A 609 5.04 15.18 -1.04
C SER A 609 4.23 16.23 -0.25
N PRO A 610 4.48 16.41 1.06
CA PRO A 610 3.73 17.36 1.89
C PRO A 610 4.07 18.84 1.62
N THR A 611 5.25 19.13 1.05
CA THR A 611 5.71 20.51 0.80
C THR A 611 5.44 21.01 -0.62
N SER A 612 5.02 20.13 -1.52
CA SER A 612 4.74 20.44 -2.95
C SER A 612 3.49 21.29 -3.24
N GLY A 613 2.71 21.66 -2.23
CA GLY A 613 1.45 22.39 -2.41
C GLY A 613 0.28 21.46 -2.76
N ILE A 614 -0.68 21.98 -3.54
CA ILE A 614 -1.87 21.25 -4.02
C ILE A 614 -1.99 21.47 -5.54
N PRO A 615 -2.16 20.42 -6.37
CA PRO A 615 -2.25 19.00 -6.01
C PRO A 615 -0.87 18.42 -5.64
N ALA A 616 -0.80 17.68 -4.52
CA ALA A 616 0.46 17.16 -3.99
C ALA A 616 1.19 16.24 -4.99
N ARG A 617 2.51 16.40 -5.13
CA ARG A 617 3.36 15.62 -6.04
C ARG A 617 3.48 14.16 -5.58
N LEU A 618 3.49 13.24 -6.55
CA LEU A 618 3.71 11.80 -6.35
C LEU A 618 5.14 11.43 -6.75
N SER A 619 5.69 10.38 -6.13
CA SER A 619 7.00 9.82 -6.50
C SER A 619 6.99 9.07 -7.85
N LYS A 620 8.16 8.88 -8.47
CA LYS A 620 8.26 8.02 -9.67
C LYS A 620 8.03 6.54 -9.38
N PHE A 621 8.27 6.07 -8.15
CA PHE A 621 7.91 4.72 -7.70
C PHE A 621 6.41 4.42 -7.92
N LEU A 622 5.54 5.36 -7.50
CA LEU A 622 4.09 5.24 -7.73
C LEU A 622 3.75 5.38 -9.21
N THR A 623 4.28 6.40 -9.89
CA THR A 623 3.81 6.81 -11.23
C THR A 623 4.49 6.08 -12.40
N GLY A 624 5.58 5.35 -12.17
CA GLY A 624 6.46 4.84 -13.23
C GLY A 624 7.19 5.93 -14.02
N GLY A 625 7.12 7.19 -13.58
CA GLY A 625 7.47 8.36 -14.39
C GLY A 625 6.35 8.84 -15.33
N GLY A 626 5.21 8.15 -15.37
CA GLY A 626 4.02 8.51 -16.14
C GLY A 626 3.30 7.28 -16.71
N ALA A 627 2.05 7.46 -17.12
CA ALA A 627 1.30 6.40 -17.82
C ALA A 627 2.02 5.99 -19.12
N GLY A 628 2.26 4.68 -19.28
CA GLY A 628 3.05 4.11 -20.38
C GLY A 628 4.55 3.90 -20.08
N PHE A 629 5.01 4.27 -18.89
CA PHE A 629 6.42 4.20 -18.47
C PHE A 629 6.63 3.40 -17.18
N MET A 630 7.87 2.99 -16.95
CA MET A 630 8.37 2.43 -15.69
C MET A 630 9.60 3.18 -15.20
N PHE A 631 9.73 3.30 -13.88
CA PHE A 631 10.87 3.92 -13.21
C PHE A 631 11.90 2.85 -12.83
N LEU A 632 13.15 3.03 -13.24
CA LEU A 632 14.26 2.11 -13.07
C LEU A 632 15.19 2.60 -11.97
N VAL A 633 15.19 1.91 -10.83
CA VAL A 633 16.00 2.25 -9.64
C VAL A 633 17.18 1.27 -9.52
N PRO A 634 18.45 1.74 -9.54
CA PRO A 634 19.61 0.88 -9.30
C PRO A 634 19.51 0.15 -7.96
N ASP A 635 20.21 -0.98 -7.80
CA ASP A 635 20.15 -1.68 -6.53
C ASP A 635 20.79 -0.87 -5.39
N ALA A 636 20.13 -0.82 -4.22
CA ALA A 636 20.55 0.04 -3.12
C ALA A 636 21.89 -0.38 -2.49
N GLN A 637 22.18 -1.69 -2.45
CA GLN A 637 23.43 -2.27 -1.94
C GLN A 637 24.44 -2.51 -3.08
N PHE A 638 24.01 -3.07 -4.22
CA PHE A 638 24.90 -3.55 -5.28
C PHE A 638 25.08 -2.59 -6.46
N GLY A 639 24.27 -1.53 -6.53
CA GLY A 639 24.36 -0.47 -7.54
C GLY A 639 24.33 -1.03 -8.97
N PRO A 640 25.32 -0.72 -9.83
CA PRO A 640 25.38 -1.20 -11.21
C PRO A 640 25.81 -2.67 -11.35
N SER A 641 26.13 -3.37 -10.26
CA SER A 641 26.48 -4.80 -10.28
C SER A 641 25.26 -5.71 -10.46
N VAL A 642 24.06 -5.14 -10.33
CA VAL A 642 22.75 -5.81 -10.44
C VAL A 642 21.85 -4.94 -11.33
N THR A 643 20.97 -5.55 -12.11
CA THR A 643 20.01 -4.86 -12.98
C THR A 643 19.08 -3.94 -12.17
N SER A 644 18.83 -2.72 -12.65
CA SER A 644 17.89 -1.80 -12.01
C SER A 644 16.47 -2.37 -11.88
N TRP A 645 15.84 -2.12 -10.74
CA TRP A 645 14.51 -2.55 -10.39
C TRP A 645 13.44 -1.65 -11.04
N PRO A 646 12.50 -2.20 -11.83
CA PRO A 646 11.44 -1.43 -12.45
C PRO A 646 10.24 -1.24 -11.51
N PHE A 647 9.58 -0.08 -11.58
CA PHE A 647 8.36 0.22 -10.83
C PHE A 647 7.32 0.96 -11.68
N ALA A 648 6.05 0.65 -11.45
CA ALA A 648 4.89 1.32 -12.03
C ALA A 648 3.64 1.07 -11.16
N ASP A 649 3.71 1.33 -9.85
CA ASP A 649 2.73 0.79 -8.89
C ASP A 649 1.29 1.25 -9.13
N LEU A 650 1.05 2.48 -9.59
CA LEU A 650 -0.29 2.96 -9.97
C LEU A 650 -0.89 2.19 -11.15
N LEU A 651 -0.07 1.66 -12.07
CA LEU A 651 -0.54 0.79 -13.14
C LEU A 651 -0.93 -0.60 -12.59
N ARG A 652 -0.17 -1.15 -11.64
CA ARG A 652 -0.50 -2.40 -10.94
C ARG A 652 -1.86 -2.27 -10.22
N ARG A 653 -2.05 -1.18 -9.46
CA ARG A 653 -3.32 -0.88 -8.77
C ARG A 653 -4.48 -0.60 -9.74
N HIS A 654 -4.22 0.09 -10.86
CA HIS A 654 -5.21 0.32 -11.92
C HIS A 654 -5.68 -0.99 -12.53
N GLN A 655 -4.77 -1.87 -12.95
CA GLN A 655 -5.11 -3.19 -13.48
C GLN A 655 -5.96 -3.96 -12.47
N ARG A 656 -5.48 -4.08 -11.22
CA ARG A 656 -6.17 -4.80 -10.14
C ARG A 656 -7.57 -4.26 -9.83
N LEU A 657 -7.78 -2.94 -9.89
CA LEU A 657 -9.12 -2.33 -9.75
C LEU A 657 -10.10 -2.84 -10.82
N TYR A 658 -9.72 -2.80 -12.09
CA TYR A 658 -10.62 -3.21 -13.18
C TYR A 658 -10.80 -4.73 -13.26
N ASP A 659 -9.76 -5.51 -12.94
CA ASP A 659 -9.85 -6.97 -12.81
C ASP A 659 -10.92 -7.35 -11.77
N ILE A 660 -10.86 -6.78 -10.55
CA ILE A 660 -11.87 -7.02 -9.49
C ILE A 660 -13.25 -6.47 -9.88
N ALA A 661 -13.32 -5.29 -10.51
CA ALA A 661 -14.59 -4.65 -10.83
C ALA A 661 -15.40 -5.34 -11.94
N HIS A 662 -14.74 -6.01 -12.90
CA HIS A 662 -15.40 -6.50 -14.12
C HIS A 662 -15.14 -7.98 -14.47
N CYS A 663 -14.08 -8.58 -13.94
CA CYS A 663 -13.57 -9.88 -14.40
C CYS A 663 -13.29 -10.90 -13.27
N THR A 664 -13.49 -10.53 -12.00
CA THR A 664 -13.59 -11.51 -10.91
C THR A 664 -14.91 -12.30 -11.00
N VAL A 665 -14.83 -13.61 -10.80
CA VAL A 665 -15.99 -14.51 -10.58
C VAL A 665 -16.07 -14.86 -9.10
N CYS A 666 -17.29 -15.00 -8.58
CA CYS A 666 -17.54 -15.44 -7.21
C CYS A 666 -17.79 -16.94 -7.12
N GLY A 667 -17.15 -17.59 -6.15
CA GLY A 667 -17.42 -18.96 -5.75
C GLY A 667 -17.87 -19.02 -4.29
N LEU A 668 -18.77 -19.95 -4.01
CA LEU A 668 -19.08 -20.41 -2.65
C LEU A 668 -18.16 -21.58 -2.33
N PHE A 669 -17.34 -21.41 -1.30
CA PHE A 669 -16.39 -22.42 -0.83
C PHE A 669 -16.73 -22.81 0.60
N LEU A 670 -16.65 -24.09 0.93
CA LEU A 670 -16.85 -24.54 2.30
C LEU A 670 -15.61 -24.25 3.14
N GLY A 671 -15.82 -23.57 4.28
CA GLY A 671 -14.83 -23.51 5.34
C GLY A 671 -14.54 -24.92 5.87
N VAL A 672 -13.33 -25.10 6.39
CA VAL A 672 -12.89 -26.35 7.02
C VAL A 672 -12.76 -26.10 8.52
N ASP A 673 -13.37 -26.97 9.33
CA ASP A 673 -13.25 -26.91 10.79
C ASP A 673 -11.79 -27.15 11.23
N PRO A 674 -11.24 -26.36 12.17
CA PRO A 674 -9.87 -26.53 12.66
C PRO A 674 -9.51 -27.96 13.15
N GLY A 675 -10.48 -28.73 13.63
CA GLY A 675 -10.32 -30.13 14.00
C GLY A 675 -9.88 -31.05 12.85
N PHE A 676 -10.07 -30.64 11.59
CA PHE A 676 -9.55 -31.34 10.42
C PHE A 676 -8.02 -31.39 10.42
N LEU A 677 -7.34 -30.34 10.90
CA LEU A 677 -5.87 -30.32 10.98
C LEU A 677 -5.36 -31.34 12.00
N VAL A 678 -6.09 -31.55 13.10
CA VAL A 678 -5.78 -32.56 14.12
C VAL A 678 -5.98 -33.98 13.56
N GLN A 679 -7.02 -34.21 12.75
CA GLN A 679 -7.17 -35.49 12.05
C GLN A 679 -6.12 -35.69 10.95
N MET A 680 -5.72 -34.62 10.26
CA MET A 680 -4.64 -34.66 9.27
C MET A 680 -3.31 -35.05 9.91
N GLU A 681 -2.96 -34.48 11.07
CA GLU A 681 -1.79 -34.92 11.85
C GLU A 681 -1.95 -36.37 12.33
N THR A 682 -3.12 -36.75 12.83
CA THR A 682 -3.40 -38.13 13.30
C THR A 682 -3.20 -39.17 12.19
N LEU A 683 -3.54 -38.81 10.94
CA LEU A 683 -3.49 -39.70 9.78
C LEU A 683 -2.12 -39.72 9.08
N ALA A 684 -1.51 -38.54 8.88
CA ALA A 684 -0.27 -38.39 8.12
C ALA A 684 0.99 -38.29 9.00
N GLY A 685 0.83 -38.11 10.31
CA GLY A 685 1.91 -37.77 11.25
C GLY A 685 2.49 -36.36 11.07
N VAL A 686 1.86 -35.51 10.25
CA VAL A 686 2.23 -34.13 9.92
C VAL A 686 1.02 -33.32 9.42
N VAL A 687 1.11 -31.98 9.45
CA VAL A 687 0.22 -31.05 8.72
C VAL A 687 1.07 -30.20 7.77
N PRO A 688 0.73 -30.05 6.47
CA PRO A 688 1.47 -29.20 5.54
C PRO A 688 0.98 -27.75 5.60
N LEU A 689 1.07 -27.15 6.80
CA LEU A 689 0.76 -25.74 7.04
C LEU A 689 1.87 -24.86 6.49
N ASP A 690 1.53 -24.11 5.45
CA ASP A 690 2.40 -23.19 4.74
C ASP A 690 2.13 -21.75 5.22
N MET A 691 2.94 -21.32 6.19
CA MET A 691 2.87 -20.00 6.83
C MET A 691 4.22 -19.28 6.70
N PRO A 692 4.25 -17.94 6.67
CA PRO A 692 5.51 -17.20 6.54
C PRO A 692 6.54 -17.56 7.61
N PHE A 693 7.80 -17.75 7.21
CA PHE A 693 8.88 -17.94 8.17
C PHE A 693 8.95 -16.79 9.18
N GLY A 694 9.18 -17.12 10.46
CA GLY A 694 9.11 -16.16 11.57
C GLY A 694 7.73 -16.07 12.25
N SER A 695 6.70 -16.73 11.71
CA SER A 695 5.39 -16.89 12.36
C SER A 695 5.46 -17.73 13.65
N TRP A 696 4.40 -17.67 14.45
CA TRP A 696 4.23 -18.47 15.67
C TRP A 696 4.24 -19.98 15.39
N THR A 697 4.69 -20.77 16.38
CA THR A 697 4.82 -22.23 16.26
C THR A 697 3.45 -22.92 16.40
N PRO A 698 2.91 -23.58 15.36
CA PRO A 698 1.60 -24.24 15.44
C PRO A 698 1.61 -25.41 16.44
N PRO A 699 0.44 -25.81 16.97
CA PRO A 699 0.32 -26.86 17.99
C PRO A 699 0.55 -28.29 17.46
N PHE A 700 0.79 -28.43 16.15
CA PHE A 700 0.98 -29.68 15.42
C PHE A 700 2.29 -29.67 14.62
N LYS A 701 2.78 -30.86 14.29
CA LYS A 701 4.04 -31.07 13.56
C LYS A 701 3.89 -30.70 12.08
N VAL A 702 4.54 -29.61 11.67
CA VAL A 702 4.57 -29.20 10.25
C VAL A 702 5.41 -30.17 9.41
N GLY A 703 4.89 -30.57 8.23
CA GLY A 703 5.63 -31.41 7.28
C GLY A 703 4.80 -31.85 6.05
N PRO A 704 5.45 -32.41 5.02
CA PRO A 704 4.85 -32.68 3.72
C PRO A 704 4.02 -33.97 3.72
N ILE A 705 2.86 -33.95 3.07
CA ILE A 705 2.07 -35.17 2.78
C ILE A 705 2.42 -35.62 1.36
N ARG A 706 3.11 -36.75 1.22
CA ARG A 706 3.61 -37.26 -0.08
C ARG A 706 2.96 -38.57 -0.54
N ASP A 707 2.02 -39.11 0.24
CA ASP A 707 1.31 -40.36 -0.07
C ASP A 707 -0.08 -40.08 -0.65
N VAL A 708 -0.34 -40.58 -1.86
CA VAL A 708 -1.61 -40.48 -2.58
C VAL A 708 -2.75 -41.21 -1.84
N ALA A 709 -2.46 -42.30 -1.11
CA ALA A 709 -3.44 -43.01 -0.31
C ALA A 709 -3.91 -42.17 0.89
N VAL A 710 -3.01 -41.41 1.52
CA VAL A 710 -3.35 -40.45 2.58
C VAL A 710 -4.16 -39.28 2.02
N VAL A 711 -3.78 -38.74 0.85
CA VAL A 711 -4.58 -37.71 0.15
C VAL A 711 -6.03 -38.18 -0.08
N LYS A 712 -6.21 -39.41 -0.56
CA LYS A 712 -7.55 -40.00 -0.76
C LYS A 712 -8.34 -40.07 0.55
N GLN A 713 -7.73 -40.55 1.63
CA GLN A 713 -8.40 -40.66 2.93
C GLN A 713 -8.77 -39.28 3.51
N LEU A 714 -7.95 -38.24 3.30
CA LEU A 714 -8.29 -36.87 3.69
C LEU A 714 -9.51 -36.32 2.93
N LEU A 715 -9.65 -36.64 1.64
CA LEU A 715 -10.83 -36.28 0.84
C LEU A 715 -12.09 -37.02 1.30
N GLU A 716 -11.96 -38.27 1.72
CA GLU A 716 -13.06 -39.09 2.29
C GLU A 716 -13.48 -38.60 3.70
N LEU A 717 -12.55 -38.01 4.47
CA LEU A 717 -12.82 -37.43 5.80
C LEU A 717 -13.40 -36.01 5.76
N LEU A 718 -13.05 -35.20 4.76
CA LEU A 718 -13.40 -33.78 4.67
C LEU A 718 -14.90 -33.46 4.90
N PRO A 719 -15.88 -34.27 4.45
CA PRO A 719 -17.31 -34.01 4.70
C PRO A 719 -17.72 -33.99 6.18
N GLY A 720 -16.93 -34.61 7.07
CA GLY A 720 -17.14 -34.57 8.52
C GLY A 720 -16.72 -33.25 9.18
N PHE A 721 -15.92 -32.43 8.50
CA PHE A 721 -15.28 -31.22 9.04
C PHE A 721 -15.69 -29.95 8.28
N LYS A 722 -16.95 -29.89 7.81
CA LYS A 722 -17.51 -28.69 7.19
C LYS A 722 -17.71 -27.57 8.22
N ALA A 723 -17.26 -26.38 7.90
CA ALA A 723 -17.62 -25.12 8.58
C ALA A 723 -18.47 -24.25 7.64
N ASP A 724 -18.62 -22.96 7.97
CA ASP A 724 -19.47 -22.03 7.22
C ASP A 724 -19.05 -21.85 5.75
N LEU A 725 -20.05 -21.63 4.88
CA LEU A 725 -19.85 -21.26 3.48
C LEU A 725 -19.29 -19.83 3.37
N ARG A 726 -18.35 -19.63 2.44
CA ARG A 726 -17.72 -18.35 2.15
C ARG A 726 -17.89 -17.97 0.68
N ASP A 727 -18.51 -16.82 0.43
CA ASP A 727 -18.56 -16.16 -0.88
C ASP A 727 -17.27 -15.38 -1.11
N MET A 728 -16.42 -15.83 -2.03
CA MET A 728 -15.12 -15.21 -2.28
C MET A 728 -14.71 -15.26 -3.76
N PRO A 729 -13.89 -14.30 -4.24
CA PRO A 729 -13.26 -14.33 -5.56
C PRO A 729 -12.44 -15.61 -5.78
N LEU A 730 -12.45 -16.15 -7.01
CA LEU A 730 -11.68 -17.34 -7.37
C LEU A 730 -10.15 -17.13 -7.30
N ASP A 731 -9.68 -15.93 -7.67
CA ASP A 731 -8.26 -15.59 -7.70
C ASP A 731 -7.66 -15.39 -6.29
N PHE A 732 -8.51 -15.31 -5.26
CA PHE A 732 -8.12 -15.01 -3.88
C PHE A 732 -7.46 -16.20 -3.13
N HIS A 733 -7.48 -17.44 -3.62
CA HIS A 733 -6.92 -18.58 -2.84
C HIS A 733 -5.39 -18.65 -2.80
N ARG A 734 -4.68 -17.72 -3.45
CA ARG A 734 -3.22 -17.58 -3.31
C ARG A 734 -2.90 -16.88 -1.98
N PRO A 735 -1.74 -17.17 -1.34
CA PRO A 735 -1.21 -16.32 -0.27
C PRO A 735 -1.11 -14.86 -0.75
N PRO A 736 -1.39 -13.86 0.11
CA PRO A 736 -1.23 -12.46 -0.27
C PRO A 736 0.26 -12.14 -0.51
N GLU A 737 0.53 -11.35 -1.54
CA GLU A 737 1.86 -10.80 -1.79
C GLU A 737 2.30 -9.90 -0.61
N VAL A 738 3.59 -9.96 -0.26
CA VAL A 738 4.12 -9.20 0.89
C VAL A 738 4.28 -7.73 0.50
N PHE A 739 3.32 -6.90 0.91
CA PHE A 739 3.31 -5.45 0.67
C PHE A 739 2.99 -4.67 1.95
N VAL A 740 4.01 -4.06 2.58
CA VAL A 740 3.79 -3.20 3.78
C VAL A 740 3.13 -1.85 3.46
N HIS A 741 3.41 -1.30 2.27
CA HIS A 741 2.97 0.03 1.85
C HIS A 741 2.28 0.13 0.49
#